data_AF-A0A3A1P7D4-F1
#
_entry.id   AF-A0A3A1P7D4-F1
#
_cell.length_a   1.000
_cell.length_b   1.000
_cell.length_c   1.000
_cell.angle_alpha   90.00
_cell.angle_beta   90.00
_cell.angle_gamma   90.00
#
_symmetry.space_group_name_H-M   'P 1'
#
loop_
_entity.id
_entity.type
_entity.pdbx_description
1 polymer ?
#
loop_
_entity_poly.entity_id
_entity_poly.type
_entity_poly.pdbx_seq_one_letter_code
_entity_poly.pdbx_strand_id
1 'polypeptide(L)'
;DEEALRRHLFAVLPDYMVPSAIVVLDALPLTANGKVDRKALPAPGPQVRGGVSGTPEEAVLCGLVGELLGMERVGPEDDFFALGGHSLLAARLVARVRSVLGRVLGIRSVFEAPRLGDLAERVRQAPRATHVLTATERPSRLPLSFAQARLWFLDRLEGADAAYNIPLAARLSGRLDVAALAAALDDVVMRHESLRTLLKDDGGEPYQEVLEQAHVVLDRRICEPDAVDAMLAAEAARPFDLACDLPLRAVLLELGPDDHVLALVVHHIATDGWSMGLLLDDLAKAYRARAVGEAPDYDPLPVHYADYALWQRALLGEEADPESLIGRQINHWRTALAGAPAELMLPLDRPRPVHPLQTVGSVPFALSEDMITRIEALARGHGATPFMVLHAAVSALLSRLGAGTDIAIGTAVAGRADAALEALVGFFVNTLVLRLDLGGDPDFGALVARSREVCLDAYMNQDVPFERLVEVLDPPRVLGRQPLFQTMLVLNSGAEGSFAAPGLKTQPLSVSVPTAKFDLCFTFTEEDGAWRGELEYSAELFDRASAEGLAARLIGVLEQGVADPDQPLPKLSVLLPGEASRLTEDFAGPRRSLPEPATLPGLFEAQAARTPKAIALTDGERSLDYAGLEAAANRIAWRLIGLGAGPETVVALAFDRSIEMVTAVLGVLKAGAAYLPLDPDLPAERLDFLLSDARPQAVLTTRVLADRLTGLAEADATLIAIDDDAGLDAAPDHAPMDADRVAPLDPRHPAYLIYTSGSTGQP
;
A
#
# COMPACT_ATOMS: atom_id res chain seq x y z
N ASP A 1 -15.86 44.51 10.77
CA ASP A 1 -15.29 43.98 9.50
C ASP A 1 -15.91 42.61 9.27
N GLU A 2 -16.81 42.52 8.29
CA GLU A 2 -17.56 41.29 7.96
C GLU A 2 -16.62 40.17 7.48
N GLU A 3 -15.56 40.53 6.75
CA GLU A 3 -14.67 39.58 6.12
C GLU A 3 -13.67 38.98 7.10
N ALA A 4 -13.17 39.79 8.04
CA ALA A 4 -12.37 39.31 9.16
C ALA A 4 -13.17 38.38 10.09
N LEU A 5 -14.44 38.69 10.36
CA LEU A 5 -15.31 37.85 11.20
C LEU A 5 -15.65 36.53 10.51
N ARG A 6 -15.93 36.55 9.21
CA ARG A 6 -16.18 35.35 8.41
C ARG A 6 -14.95 34.44 8.35
N ARG A 7 -13.75 35.00 8.11
CA ARG A 7 -12.48 34.25 8.18
C ARG A 7 -12.28 33.59 9.54
N HIS A 8 -12.62 34.30 10.62
CA HIS A 8 -12.55 33.73 11.96
C HIS A 8 -13.54 32.57 12.14
N LEU A 9 -14.80 32.72 11.68
CA LEU A 9 -15.82 31.66 11.78
C LEU A 9 -15.44 30.42 10.96
N PHE A 10 -14.87 30.57 9.77
CA PHE A 10 -14.35 29.46 8.97
C PHE A 10 -13.21 28.69 9.64
N ALA A 11 -12.46 29.33 10.53
CA ALA A 11 -11.39 28.67 11.27
C ALA A 11 -11.91 27.83 12.45
N VAL A 12 -13.16 28.01 12.88
CA VAL A 12 -13.70 27.37 14.10
C VAL A 12 -15.05 26.66 13.91
N LEU A 13 -15.68 26.75 12.73
CA LEU A 13 -16.97 26.13 12.41
C LEU A 13 -16.93 25.39 11.06
N PRO A 14 -17.70 24.28 10.91
CA PRO A 14 -17.98 23.68 9.61
C PRO A 14 -18.70 24.65 8.65
N ASP A 15 -18.50 24.49 7.34
CA ASP A 15 -19.00 25.41 6.30
C ASP A 15 -20.51 25.68 6.41
N TYR A 16 -21.32 24.64 6.62
CA TYR A 16 -22.78 24.77 6.77
C TYR A 16 -23.23 25.53 8.03
N MET A 17 -22.34 25.72 9.02
CA MET A 17 -22.61 26.51 10.22
C MET A 17 -22.17 27.98 10.09
N VAL A 18 -21.41 28.32 9.05
CA VAL A 18 -20.99 29.71 8.81
C VAL A 18 -22.14 30.47 8.15
N PRO A 19 -22.64 31.59 8.74
CA PRO A 19 -23.75 32.33 8.16
C PRO A 19 -23.45 32.86 6.75
N SER A 20 -24.34 32.56 5.80
CA SER A 20 -24.26 33.02 4.42
C SER A 20 -24.29 34.54 4.29
N ALA A 21 -24.82 35.25 5.29
CA ALA A 21 -24.73 36.71 5.42
C ALA A 21 -24.53 37.13 6.88
N ILE A 22 -23.70 38.16 7.11
CA ILE A 22 -23.47 38.77 8.42
C ILE A 22 -23.92 40.22 8.35
N VAL A 23 -24.98 40.57 9.08
CA VAL A 23 -25.53 41.94 9.09
C VAL A 23 -25.11 42.64 10.38
N VAL A 24 -24.29 43.69 10.25
CA VAL A 24 -23.88 44.52 11.38
C VAL A 24 -25.00 45.49 11.73
N LEU A 25 -25.43 45.49 12.99
CA LEU A 25 -26.42 46.41 13.53
C LEU A 25 -25.79 47.21 14.67
N ASP A 26 -26.10 48.51 14.73
CA ASP A 26 -25.66 49.35 15.85
C ASP A 26 -26.31 48.94 17.19
N ALA A 27 -27.53 48.37 17.12
CA ALA A 27 -28.22 47.77 18.26
C ALA A 27 -29.24 46.72 17.79
N LEU A 28 -29.46 45.68 18.62
CA LEU A 28 -30.49 44.68 18.35
C LEU A 28 -31.89 45.27 18.61
N PRO A 29 -32.87 45.14 17.70
CA PRO A 29 -34.23 45.56 17.96
C PRO A 29 -34.83 44.68 19.07
N LEU A 30 -35.44 45.31 20.07
CA LEU A 30 -36.05 44.63 21.22
C LEU A 30 -37.56 44.81 21.21
N THR A 31 -38.27 43.75 21.60
CA THR A 31 -39.71 43.78 21.93
C THR A 31 -39.95 44.59 23.21
N ALA A 32 -41.20 44.96 23.48
CA ALA A 32 -41.60 45.66 24.72
C ALA A 32 -41.21 44.92 26.03
N ASN A 33 -40.90 43.61 25.96
CA ASN A 33 -40.44 42.79 27.08
C ASN A 33 -38.91 42.61 27.14
N GLY A 34 -38.14 43.38 26.36
CA GLY A 34 -36.67 43.35 26.36
C GLY A 34 -36.01 42.17 25.63
N LYS A 35 -36.79 41.32 24.94
CA LYS A 35 -36.26 40.22 24.10
C LYS A 35 -36.02 40.69 22.67
N VAL A 36 -35.02 40.11 21.98
CA VAL A 36 -34.73 40.41 20.56
C VAL A 36 -35.97 40.15 19.69
N ASP A 37 -36.41 41.18 18.99
CA ASP A 37 -37.50 41.10 18.02
C ASP A 37 -36.97 40.59 16.68
N ARG A 38 -37.04 39.27 16.50
CA ARG A 38 -36.56 38.60 15.27
C ARG A 38 -37.30 39.05 14.01
N LYS A 39 -38.53 39.57 14.12
CA LYS A 39 -39.30 40.05 12.96
C LYS A 39 -38.89 41.44 12.51
N ALA A 40 -38.25 42.21 13.39
CA ALA A 40 -37.74 43.55 13.11
C ALA A 40 -36.27 43.54 12.63
N LEU A 41 -35.63 42.37 12.55
CA LEU A 41 -34.28 42.26 11.99
C LEU A 41 -34.33 42.53 10.47
N PRO A 42 -33.45 43.39 9.93
CA PRO A 42 -33.40 43.64 8.50
C PRO A 42 -33.02 42.35 7.76
N ALA A 43 -33.68 42.11 6.62
CA ALA A 43 -33.25 41.05 5.72
C ALA A 43 -31.84 41.37 5.20
N PRO A 44 -30.94 40.38 5.07
CA PRO A 44 -29.67 40.60 4.41
C PRO A 44 -29.95 41.09 2.98
N GLY A 45 -29.35 42.21 2.59
CA GLY A 45 -29.42 42.68 1.20
C GLY A 45 -28.85 41.62 0.24
N PRO A 46 -29.17 41.68 -1.07
CA PRO A 46 -28.56 40.78 -2.04
C PRO A 46 -27.03 40.88 -1.93
N GLN A 47 -26.38 39.83 -1.41
CA GLN A 47 -24.93 39.75 -1.44
C GLN A 47 -24.53 39.66 -2.91
N VAL A 48 -23.83 40.68 -3.40
CA VAL A 48 -23.11 40.60 -4.67
C VAL A 48 -21.88 39.71 -4.42
N ARG A 49 -22.11 38.40 -4.32
CA ARG A 49 -21.08 37.39 -4.54
C ARG A 49 -21.17 36.99 -6.00
N GLY A 50 -20.48 37.77 -6.81
CA GLY A 50 -20.51 37.66 -8.26
C GLY A 50 -19.58 38.71 -8.79
N GLY A 51 -18.27 38.47 -8.67
CA GLY A 51 -17.32 39.15 -9.52
C GLY A 51 -17.73 38.84 -10.96
N VAL A 52 -18.10 39.87 -11.71
CA VAL A 52 -18.26 39.75 -13.16
C VAL A 52 -16.91 39.24 -13.67
N SER A 53 -16.88 38.06 -14.31
CA SER A 53 -15.65 37.52 -14.92
C SER A 53 -14.97 38.63 -15.72
N GLY A 54 -13.75 38.99 -15.32
CA GLY A 54 -13.01 40.12 -15.89
C GLY A 54 -12.44 39.77 -17.27
N THR A 55 -12.23 38.49 -17.55
CA THR A 55 -11.69 38.00 -18.83
C THR A 55 -12.52 36.86 -19.45
N PRO A 56 -12.49 36.68 -20.80
CA PRO A 56 -13.20 35.59 -21.47
C PRO A 56 -12.80 34.20 -20.97
N GLU A 57 -11.52 33.99 -20.67
CA GLU A 57 -11.01 32.72 -20.14
C GLU A 57 -11.58 32.43 -18.74
N GLU A 58 -11.71 33.43 -17.87
CA GLU A 58 -12.36 33.28 -16.57
C GLU A 58 -13.82 32.86 -16.70
N ALA A 59 -14.57 33.49 -17.62
CA ALA A 59 -15.98 33.17 -17.82
C ALA A 59 -16.17 31.72 -18.32
N VAL A 60 -15.34 31.29 -19.28
CA VAL A 60 -15.36 29.91 -19.78
C VAL A 60 -14.96 28.94 -18.68
N LEU A 61 -13.90 29.23 -17.92
CA LEU A 61 -13.43 28.34 -16.85
C LEU A 61 -14.46 28.18 -15.73
N CYS A 62 -15.11 29.27 -15.30
CA CYS A 62 -16.20 29.20 -14.32
C CYS A 62 -17.38 28.37 -14.85
N GLY A 63 -17.72 28.52 -16.13
CA GLY A 63 -18.76 27.71 -16.79
C GLY A 63 -18.40 26.22 -16.80
N LEU A 64 -17.18 25.87 -17.21
CA LEU A 64 -16.70 24.49 -17.24
C LEU A 64 -16.71 23.84 -15.86
N VAL A 65 -16.29 24.57 -14.81
CA VAL A 65 -16.32 24.07 -13.43
C VAL A 65 -17.75 23.94 -12.93
N GLY A 66 -18.64 24.89 -13.23
CA GLY A 66 -20.06 24.81 -12.91
C GLY A 66 -20.72 23.57 -13.53
N GLU A 67 -20.43 23.27 -14.79
CA GLU A 67 -20.92 22.04 -15.45
C GLU A 67 -20.36 20.76 -14.81
N LEU A 68 -19.05 20.73 -14.50
CA LEU A 68 -18.39 19.56 -13.92
C LEU A 68 -18.89 19.23 -12.51
N LEU A 69 -19.22 20.25 -11.73
CA LEU A 69 -19.68 20.12 -10.33
C LEU A 69 -21.21 20.19 -10.19
N GLY A 70 -21.95 20.37 -11.29
CA GLY A 70 -23.41 20.53 -11.26
C GLY A 70 -23.88 21.79 -10.52
N MET A 71 -23.08 22.86 -10.53
CA MET A 71 -23.35 24.11 -9.82
C MET A 71 -23.78 25.23 -10.78
N GLU A 72 -24.90 25.90 -10.47
CA GLU A 72 -25.42 27.01 -11.30
C GLU A 72 -24.59 28.30 -11.20
N ARG A 73 -23.81 28.48 -10.12
CA ARG A 73 -23.04 29.70 -9.85
C ARG A 73 -21.65 29.36 -9.36
N VAL A 74 -20.67 29.63 -10.20
CA VAL A 74 -19.23 29.54 -9.90
C VAL A 74 -18.58 30.87 -10.33
N GLY A 75 -17.75 31.44 -9.47
CA GLY A 75 -17.07 32.71 -9.67
C GLY A 75 -15.54 32.57 -9.71
N PRO A 76 -14.83 33.62 -10.16
CA PRO A 76 -13.37 33.59 -10.32
C PRO A 76 -12.61 33.48 -8.98
N GLU A 77 -13.22 33.87 -7.86
CA GLU A 77 -12.61 33.77 -6.53
C GLU A 77 -12.80 32.40 -5.87
N ASP A 78 -13.61 31.53 -6.48
CA ASP A 78 -13.86 30.21 -5.92
C ASP A 78 -12.65 29.29 -6.13
N ASP A 79 -12.38 28.47 -5.13
CA ASP A 79 -11.32 27.47 -5.14
C ASP A 79 -11.88 26.12 -5.63
N PHE A 80 -11.27 25.59 -6.69
CA PHE A 80 -11.71 24.35 -7.35
C PHE A 80 -11.85 23.16 -6.38
N PHE A 81 -10.92 22.99 -5.44
CA PHE A 81 -10.95 21.87 -4.48
C PHE A 81 -11.91 22.17 -3.32
N ALA A 82 -12.08 23.44 -2.94
CA ALA A 82 -13.09 23.83 -1.95
C ALA A 82 -14.53 23.62 -2.46
N LEU A 83 -14.75 23.69 -3.78
CA LEU A 83 -16.03 23.38 -4.42
C LEU A 83 -16.31 21.88 -4.56
N GLY A 84 -15.44 21.00 -4.06
CA GLY A 84 -15.57 19.54 -4.20
C GLY A 84 -14.79 18.94 -5.37
N GLY A 85 -13.93 19.73 -6.02
CA GLY A 85 -12.99 19.22 -7.01
C GLY A 85 -12.00 18.20 -6.43
N HIS A 86 -11.68 17.16 -7.18
CA HIS A 86 -10.66 16.16 -6.87
C HIS A 86 -9.83 15.83 -8.12
N SER A 87 -8.80 14.97 -8.01
CA SER A 87 -7.85 14.70 -9.11
C SER A 87 -8.53 14.29 -10.42
N LEU A 88 -9.60 13.49 -10.35
CA LEU A 88 -10.35 13.07 -11.54
C LEU A 88 -11.08 14.25 -12.20
N LEU A 89 -11.73 15.11 -11.41
CA LEU A 89 -12.38 16.32 -11.92
C LEU A 89 -11.35 17.33 -12.43
N ALA A 90 -10.17 17.42 -11.82
CA ALA A 90 -9.08 18.27 -12.29
C ALA A 90 -8.56 17.78 -13.65
N ALA A 91 -8.42 16.46 -13.85
CA ALA A 91 -8.08 15.88 -15.14
C ALA A 91 -9.15 16.19 -16.20
N ARG A 92 -10.45 16.06 -15.86
CA ARG A 92 -11.57 16.44 -16.74
C ARG A 92 -11.54 17.94 -17.08
N LEU A 93 -11.27 18.80 -16.09
CA LEU A 93 -11.18 20.25 -16.29
C LEU A 93 -10.06 20.59 -17.28
N VAL A 94 -8.87 19.99 -17.11
CA VAL A 94 -7.75 20.18 -18.04
C VAL A 94 -8.08 19.71 -19.45
N ALA A 95 -8.73 18.55 -19.59
CA ALA A 95 -9.17 18.02 -20.89
C ALA A 95 -10.19 18.96 -21.57
N ARG A 96 -11.16 19.50 -20.81
CA ARG A 96 -12.14 20.47 -21.32
C ARG A 96 -11.51 21.82 -21.66
N VAL A 97 -10.57 22.31 -20.87
CA VAL A 97 -9.80 23.53 -21.18
C VAL A 97 -9.03 23.36 -22.49
N ARG A 98 -8.41 22.20 -22.72
CA ARG A 98 -7.74 21.89 -23.99
C ARG A 98 -8.73 21.93 -25.17
N SER A 99 -9.89 21.31 -25.00
CA SER A 99 -10.90 21.21 -26.05
C SER A 99 -11.54 22.58 -26.39
N VAL A 100 -11.97 23.33 -25.37
CA VAL A 100 -12.74 24.57 -25.54
C VAL A 100 -11.85 25.79 -25.78
N LEU A 101 -10.71 25.88 -25.11
CA LEU A 101 -9.81 27.04 -25.19
C LEU A 101 -8.57 26.79 -26.06
N GLY A 102 -8.32 25.54 -26.48
CA GLY A 102 -7.16 25.19 -27.31
C GLY A 102 -5.82 25.32 -26.57
N ARG A 103 -5.84 25.27 -25.22
CA ARG A 103 -4.68 25.49 -24.34
C ARG A 103 -4.27 24.22 -23.62
N VAL A 104 -2.96 23.95 -23.55
CA VAL A 104 -2.43 22.76 -22.88
C VAL A 104 -1.97 23.13 -21.48
N LEU A 105 -2.73 22.66 -20.49
CA LEU A 105 -2.39 22.76 -19.09
C LEU A 105 -2.02 21.39 -18.53
N GLY A 106 -1.06 21.37 -17.61
CA GLY A 106 -0.84 20.21 -16.77
C GLY A 106 -1.83 20.20 -15.60
N ILE A 107 -2.18 19.02 -15.10
CA ILE A 107 -3.01 18.91 -13.90
C ILE A 107 -2.40 19.64 -12.71
N ARG A 108 -1.06 19.65 -12.59
CA ARG A 108 -0.30 20.38 -11.57
C ARG A 108 -0.68 21.87 -11.52
N SER A 109 -0.99 22.49 -12.65
CA SER A 109 -1.37 23.90 -12.68
C SER A 109 -2.69 24.19 -11.95
N VAL A 110 -3.63 23.23 -11.92
CA VAL A 110 -4.86 23.34 -11.14
C VAL A 110 -4.55 23.31 -9.65
N PHE A 111 -3.59 22.49 -9.23
CA PHE A 111 -3.14 22.39 -7.83
C PHE A 111 -2.33 23.60 -7.36
N GLU A 112 -1.56 24.22 -8.25
CA GLU A 112 -0.74 25.39 -7.92
C GLU A 112 -1.50 26.71 -8.02
N ALA A 113 -2.62 26.74 -8.73
CA ALA A 113 -3.55 27.88 -8.81
C ALA A 113 -5.00 27.36 -8.73
N PRO A 114 -5.47 26.96 -7.54
CA PRO A 114 -6.79 26.36 -7.39
C PRO A 114 -7.93 27.37 -7.50
N ARG A 115 -7.65 28.67 -7.29
CA ARG A 115 -8.62 29.75 -7.54
C ARG A 115 -8.82 29.94 -9.03
N LEU A 116 -10.07 30.00 -9.48
CA LEU A 116 -10.38 30.00 -10.91
C LEU A 116 -9.85 31.25 -11.65
N GLY A 117 -9.76 32.40 -11.00
CA GLY A 117 -9.13 33.61 -11.55
C GLY A 117 -7.64 33.41 -11.83
N ASP A 118 -6.92 32.86 -10.86
CA ASP A 118 -5.48 32.56 -10.99
C ASP A 118 -5.24 31.46 -12.03
N LEU A 119 -6.10 30.44 -12.06
CA LEU A 119 -6.05 29.38 -13.06
C LEU A 119 -6.30 29.94 -14.47
N ALA A 120 -7.26 30.84 -14.64
CA ALA A 120 -7.53 31.47 -15.92
C ALA A 120 -6.34 32.28 -16.46
N GLU A 121 -5.56 32.94 -15.59
CA GLU A 121 -4.30 33.57 -15.99
C GLU A 121 -3.29 32.54 -16.52
N ARG A 122 -3.16 31.39 -15.85
CA ARG A 122 -2.30 30.30 -16.32
C ARG A 122 -2.78 29.71 -17.64
N VAL A 123 -4.10 29.56 -17.83
CA VAL A 123 -4.70 29.13 -19.11
C VAL A 123 -4.30 30.07 -20.23
N ARG A 124 -4.32 31.39 -19.97
CA ARG A 124 -3.97 32.40 -20.97
C ARG A 124 -2.49 32.30 -21.42
N GLN A 125 -1.61 32.02 -20.46
CA GLN A 125 -0.16 31.88 -20.67
C GLN A 125 0.24 30.49 -21.20
N ALA A 126 -0.65 29.49 -21.07
CA ALA A 126 -0.38 28.13 -21.49
C ALA A 126 -0.15 28.01 -23.01
N PRO A 127 0.73 27.09 -23.44
CA PRO A 127 0.96 26.83 -24.85
C PRO A 127 -0.32 26.38 -25.56
N ARG A 128 -0.41 26.65 -26.86
CA ARG A 128 -1.51 26.13 -27.69
C ARG A 128 -1.34 24.65 -27.94
N ALA A 129 -2.46 23.93 -28.03
CA ALA A 129 -2.46 22.54 -28.45
C ALA A 129 -1.95 22.41 -29.89
N THR A 130 -0.94 21.57 -30.10
CA THR A 130 -0.35 21.32 -31.43
C THR A 130 -1.09 20.24 -32.21
N HIS A 131 -1.75 19.31 -31.51
CA HIS A 131 -2.56 18.24 -32.08
C HIS A 131 -3.95 18.26 -31.44
N VAL A 132 -4.98 18.55 -32.25
CA VAL A 132 -6.38 18.54 -31.84
C VAL A 132 -6.98 17.19 -32.19
N LEU A 133 -7.76 16.61 -31.28
CA LEU A 133 -8.46 15.36 -31.55
C LEU A 133 -9.69 15.65 -32.40
N THR A 134 -9.64 15.23 -33.66
CA THR A 134 -10.75 15.33 -34.63
C THR A 134 -10.83 14.06 -35.45
N ALA A 135 -11.97 13.80 -36.09
CA ALA A 135 -12.04 12.76 -37.11
C ALA A 135 -11.04 13.06 -38.23
N THR A 136 -10.25 12.07 -38.65
CA THR A 136 -9.19 12.26 -39.66
C THR A 136 -9.35 11.29 -40.83
N GLU A 137 -8.60 11.53 -41.91
CA GLU A 137 -8.50 10.56 -42.99
C GLU A 137 -7.73 9.32 -42.51
N ARG A 138 -8.40 8.16 -42.56
CA ARG A 138 -7.88 6.92 -42.01
C ARG A 138 -7.02 6.19 -43.04
N PRO A 139 -5.80 5.73 -42.68
CA PRO A 139 -5.01 4.86 -43.54
C PRO A 139 -5.74 3.53 -43.77
N SER A 140 -5.37 2.81 -44.84
CA SER A 140 -5.92 1.48 -45.13
C SER A 140 -5.66 0.46 -44.04
N ARG A 141 -4.56 0.62 -43.29
CA ARG A 141 -4.24 -0.15 -42.09
C ARG A 141 -4.23 0.78 -40.90
N LEU A 142 -5.27 0.67 -40.07
CA LEU A 142 -5.39 1.45 -38.86
C LEU A 142 -4.44 0.90 -37.80
N PRO A 143 -3.52 1.70 -37.27
CA PRO A 143 -2.67 1.23 -36.19
C PRO A 143 -3.46 1.04 -34.89
N LEU A 144 -3.03 0.11 -34.02
CA LEU A 144 -3.54 0.01 -32.64
C LEU A 144 -3.09 1.23 -31.80
N SER A 145 -3.88 1.60 -30.80
CA SER A 145 -3.36 2.45 -29.72
C SER A 145 -2.21 1.74 -29.00
N PHE A 146 -1.35 2.46 -28.27
CA PHE A 146 -0.25 1.79 -27.58
C PHE A 146 -0.75 0.78 -26.52
N ALA A 147 -1.86 1.09 -25.86
CA ALA A 147 -2.50 0.21 -24.88
C ALA A 147 -3.07 -1.06 -25.54
N GLN A 148 -3.76 -0.91 -26.69
CA GLN A 148 -4.24 -2.07 -27.47
C GLN A 148 -3.08 -2.92 -27.99
N ALA A 149 -2.01 -2.31 -28.48
CA ALA A 149 -0.84 -3.02 -29.03
C ALA A 149 -0.23 -3.96 -27.99
N ARG A 150 -0.20 -3.55 -26.72
CA ARG A 150 0.23 -4.44 -25.66
C ARG A 150 -0.75 -5.57 -25.39
N LEU A 151 -2.04 -5.28 -25.16
CA LEU A 151 -3.00 -6.33 -24.83
C LEU A 151 -3.02 -7.40 -25.92
N TRP A 152 -2.89 -6.99 -27.18
CA TRP A 152 -2.68 -7.90 -28.31
C TRP A 152 -1.39 -8.72 -28.18
N PHE A 153 -0.26 -8.10 -27.81
CA PHE A 153 1.00 -8.83 -27.58
C PHE A 153 0.89 -9.86 -26.44
N LEU A 154 0.21 -9.52 -25.33
CA LEU A 154 -0.04 -10.45 -24.22
C LEU A 154 -0.91 -11.62 -24.66
N ASP A 155 -2.00 -11.37 -25.40
CA ASP A 155 -2.84 -12.40 -26.01
C ASP A 155 -2.01 -13.35 -26.91
N ARG A 156 -1.08 -12.82 -27.70
CA ARG A 156 -0.18 -13.64 -28.54
C ARG A 156 0.83 -14.45 -27.74
N LEU A 157 1.31 -13.93 -26.61
CA LEU A 157 2.32 -14.58 -25.79
C LEU A 157 1.73 -15.70 -24.92
N GLU A 158 0.59 -15.44 -24.28
CA GLU A 158 -0.05 -16.32 -23.30
C GLU A 158 -1.07 -17.26 -23.96
N GLY A 159 -1.52 -16.92 -25.18
CA GLY A 159 -2.66 -17.54 -25.84
C GLY A 159 -3.97 -16.86 -25.41
N ALA A 160 -5.05 -17.11 -26.16
CA ALA A 160 -6.35 -16.54 -25.85
C ALA A 160 -6.84 -17.06 -24.48
N ASP A 161 -6.85 -16.17 -23.48
CA ASP A 161 -7.31 -16.42 -22.11
C ASP A 161 -8.36 -15.37 -21.69
N ALA A 162 -9.07 -15.63 -20.59
CA ALA A 162 -10.12 -14.80 -20.04
C ALA A 162 -9.63 -13.74 -19.04
N ALA A 163 -8.32 -13.61 -18.81
CA ALA A 163 -7.75 -12.65 -17.86
C ALA A 163 -8.17 -11.18 -18.10
N TYR A 164 -8.51 -10.85 -19.35
CA TYR A 164 -8.96 -9.51 -19.77
C TYR A 164 -10.44 -9.47 -20.17
N ASN A 165 -11.23 -10.46 -19.76
CA ASN A 165 -12.68 -10.40 -19.88
C ASN A 165 -13.27 -9.57 -18.74
N ILE A 166 -14.21 -8.69 -19.08
CA ILE A 166 -14.98 -7.88 -18.15
C ILE A 166 -16.43 -8.37 -18.21
N PRO A 167 -16.84 -9.28 -17.30
CA PRO A 167 -18.21 -9.72 -17.22
C PRO A 167 -19.06 -8.72 -16.43
N LEU A 168 -20.26 -8.46 -16.93
CA LEU A 168 -21.32 -7.75 -16.24
C LEU A 168 -22.57 -8.62 -16.27
N ALA A 169 -23.19 -8.83 -15.12
CA ALA A 169 -24.45 -9.54 -15.04
C ALA A 169 -25.49 -8.71 -14.28
N ALA A 170 -26.73 -8.77 -14.76
CA ALA A 170 -27.86 -8.17 -14.07
C ALA A 170 -29.08 -9.09 -14.15
N ARG A 171 -29.74 -9.29 -13.01
CA ARG A 171 -31.06 -9.90 -12.95
C ARG A 171 -32.11 -8.89 -13.37
N LEU A 172 -32.95 -9.27 -14.32
CA LEU A 172 -34.02 -8.49 -14.88
C LEU A 172 -35.35 -9.13 -14.48
N SER A 173 -36.13 -8.44 -13.66
CA SER A 173 -37.47 -8.89 -13.25
C SER A 173 -38.55 -8.05 -13.92
N GLY A 174 -39.44 -8.70 -14.66
CA GLY A 174 -40.53 -8.10 -15.42
C GLY A 174 -40.60 -8.60 -16.87
N ARG A 175 -41.51 -8.00 -17.66
CA ARG A 175 -41.73 -8.37 -19.06
C ARG A 175 -40.61 -7.81 -19.94
N LEU A 176 -39.66 -8.66 -20.29
CA LEU A 176 -38.56 -8.32 -21.20
C LEU A 176 -38.97 -8.47 -22.66
N ASP A 177 -38.79 -7.43 -23.47
CA ASP A 177 -38.85 -7.54 -24.93
C ASP A 177 -37.48 -7.98 -25.47
N VAL A 178 -37.34 -9.29 -25.67
CA VAL A 178 -36.09 -9.90 -26.11
C VAL A 178 -35.67 -9.43 -27.52
N ALA A 179 -36.62 -9.13 -28.40
CA ALA A 179 -36.31 -8.65 -29.74
C ALA A 179 -35.81 -7.20 -29.70
N ALA A 180 -36.42 -6.36 -28.86
CA ALA A 180 -35.93 -5.00 -28.61
C ALA A 180 -34.52 -5.01 -27.98
N LEU A 181 -34.24 -5.93 -27.06
CA LEU A 181 -32.92 -6.08 -26.46
C LEU A 181 -31.85 -6.50 -27.49
N ALA A 182 -32.16 -7.47 -28.35
CA ALA A 182 -31.25 -7.88 -29.42
C ALA A 182 -30.96 -6.73 -30.40
N ALA A 183 -32.00 -6.00 -30.83
CA ALA A 183 -31.83 -4.83 -31.69
C ALA A 183 -31.05 -3.69 -31.01
N ALA A 184 -31.23 -3.51 -29.70
CA ALA A 184 -30.50 -2.51 -28.93
C ALA A 184 -29.00 -2.82 -28.81
N LEU A 185 -28.64 -4.10 -28.70
CA LEU A 185 -27.23 -4.53 -28.73
C LEU A 185 -26.58 -4.20 -30.08
N ASP A 186 -27.29 -4.45 -31.18
CA ASP A 186 -26.82 -4.07 -32.52
C ASP A 186 -26.63 -2.56 -32.66
N ASP A 187 -27.57 -1.75 -32.16
CA ASP A 187 -27.46 -0.29 -32.20
C ASP A 187 -26.23 0.24 -31.46
N VAL A 188 -25.94 -0.33 -30.29
CA VAL A 188 -24.78 0.06 -29.46
C VAL A 188 -23.46 -0.33 -30.13
N VAL A 189 -23.38 -1.52 -30.71
CA VAL A 189 -22.19 -1.96 -31.46
C VAL A 189 -22.00 -1.16 -32.74
N MET A 190 -23.08 -0.73 -33.40
CA MET A 190 -23.00 0.14 -34.56
C MET A 190 -22.53 1.55 -34.19
N ARG A 191 -22.97 2.08 -33.04
CA ARG A 191 -22.56 3.39 -32.49
C ARG A 191 -21.08 3.44 -32.15
N HIS A 192 -20.57 2.42 -31.47
CA HIS A 192 -19.19 2.39 -30.97
C HIS A 192 -18.31 1.45 -31.80
N GLU A 193 -17.48 2.03 -32.68
CA GLU A 193 -16.54 1.28 -33.54
C GLU A 193 -15.67 0.27 -32.79
N SER A 194 -15.24 0.58 -31.58
CA SER A 194 -14.43 -0.29 -30.72
C SER A 194 -15.08 -1.66 -30.49
N LEU A 195 -16.41 -1.74 -30.41
CA LEU A 195 -17.16 -2.98 -30.20
C LEU A 195 -17.33 -3.82 -31.48
N ARG A 196 -16.95 -3.28 -32.64
CA ARG A 196 -16.93 -3.95 -33.94
C ARG A 196 -15.58 -3.89 -34.64
N THR A 197 -14.52 -3.75 -33.86
CA THR A 197 -13.14 -3.73 -34.33
C THR A 197 -12.48 -5.07 -34.05
N LEU A 198 -11.92 -5.68 -35.09
CA LEU A 198 -11.06 -6.86 -35.00
C LEU A 198 -9.59 -6.43 -35.01
N LEU A 199 -8.72 -7.17 -34.33
CA LEU A 199 -7.28 -6.96 -34.36
C LEU A 199 -6.60 -8.01 -35.24
N LYS A 200 -6.18 -7.58 -36.42
CA LYS A 200 -5.52 -8.43 -37.41
C LYS A 200 -4.00 -8.27 -37.33
N ASP A 201 -3.30 -9.23 -37.92
CA ASP A 201 -1.84 -9.24 -38.05
C ASP A 201 -1.45 -9.37 -39.52
N ASP A 202 -0.43 -8.63 -39.94
CA ASP A 202 0.28 -8.88 -41.20
C ASP A 202 1.79 -8.87 -40.96
N GLY A 203 2.39 -10.06 -40.97
CA GLY A 203 3.85 -10.20 -40.84
C GLY A 203 4.42 -9.77 -39.48
N GLY A 204 3.61 -9.79 -38.41
CA GLY A 204 4.00 -9.37 -37.06
C GLY A 204 3.64 -7.91 -36.72
N GLU A 205 3.02 -7.17 -37.65
CA GLU A 205 2.49 -5.84 -37.40
C GLU A 205 0.96 -5.88 -37.20
N PRO A 206 0.47 -5.60 -35.98
CA PRO A 206 -0.96 -5.59 -35.72
C PRO A 206 -1.65 -4.34 -36.26
N TYR A 207 -2.87 -4.49 -36.76
CA TYR A 207 -3.73 -3.40 -37.20
C TYR A 207 -5.20 -3.64 -36.83
N GLN A 208 -5.96 -2.54 -36.74
CA GLN A 208 -7.40 -2.54 -36.49
C GLN A 208 -8.17 -2.70 -37.80
N GLU A 209 -9.12 -3.63 -37.83
CA GLU A 209 -10.11 -3.78 -38.89
C GLU A 209 -11.49 -3.46 -38.31
N VAL A 210 -12.02 -2.28 -38.66
CA VAL A 210 -13.33 -1.81 -38.22
C VAL A 210 -14.39 -2.36 -39.18
N LEU A 211 -15.26 -3.25 -38.70
CA LEU A 211 -16.28 -3.88 -39.54
C LEU A 211 -17.39 -2.90 -39.91
N GLU A 212 -17.77 -2.78 -41.18
CA GLU A 212 -18.83 -1.86 -41.63
C GLU A 212 -20.21 -2.16 -41.03
N GLN A 213 -20.46 -3.43 -40.72
CA GLN A 213 -21.68 -3.94 -40.10
C GLN A 213 -21.29 -5.03 -39.09
N ALA A 214 -21.99 -5.09 -37.97
CA ALA A 214 -21.84 -6.13 -36.96
C ALA A 214 -23.21 -6.49 -36.38
N HIS A 215 -23.37 -7.76 -36.01
CA HIS A 215 -24.57 -8.26 -35.36
C HIS A 215 -24.17 -9.00 -34.08
N VAL A 216 -24.76 -8.62 -32.95
CA VAL A 216 -24.54 -9.25 -31.66
C VAL A 216 -25.54 -10.39 -31.50
N VAL A 217 -25.02 -11.62 -31.44
CA VAL A 217 -25.86 -12.78 -31.11
C VAL A 217 -26.22 -12.72 -29.63
N LEU A 218 -27.51 -12.52 -29.34
CA LEU A 218 -28.06 -12.71 -28.00
C LEU A 218 -28.31 -14.20 -27.76
N ASP A 219 -27.37 -14.87 -27.10
CA ASP A 219 -27.46 -16.31 -26.82
C ASP A 219 -28.45 -16.57 -25.68
N ARG A 220 -29.58 -17.20 -26.01
CA ARG A 220 -30.70 -17.43 -25.08
C ARG A 220 -30.64 -18.85 -24.54
N ARG A 221 -30.64 -18.98 -23.22
CA ARG A 221 -30.52 -20.28 -22.54
C ARG A 221 -31.52 -20.39 -21.41
N ILE A 222 -32.26 -21.49 -21.34
CA ILE A 222 -33.07 -21.81 -20.17
C ILE A 222 -32.12 -22.23 -19.04
N CYS A 223 -32.29 -21.64 -17.87
CA CYS A 223 -31.37 -21.83 -16.74
C CYS A 223 -32.16 -22.02 -15.45
N GLU A 224 -31.81 -23.06 -14.67
CA GLU A 224 -32.34 -23.21 -13.33
C GLU A 224 -31.65 -22.20 -12.37
N PRO A 225 -32.34 -21.66 -11.36
CA PRO A 225 -31.80 -20.61 -10.49
C PRO A 225 -30.49 -20.96 -9.79
N ASP A 226 -30.24 -22.24 -9.49
CA ASP A 226 -29.03 -22.74 -8.84
C ASP A 226 -27.84 -22.90 -9.79
N ALA A 227 -28.07 -22.89 -11.11
CA ALA A 227 -27.02 -23.00 -12.13
C ALA A 227 -26.48 -21.63 -12.61
N VAL A 228 -27.12 -20.53 -12.23
CA VAL A 228 -26.80 -19.16 -12.71
C VAL A 228 -25.33 -18.83 -12.47
N ASP A 229 -24.82 -18.98 -11.24
CA ASP A 229 -23.45 -18.60 -10.90
C ASP A 229 -22.41 -19.39 -11.70
N ALA A 230 -22.64 -20.70 -11.86
CA ALA A 230 -21.77 -21.57 -12.65
C ALA A 230 -21.76 -21.19 -14.14
N MET A 231 -22.92 -20.81 -14.69
CA MET A 231 -23.02 -20.37 -16.08
C MET A 231 -22.36 -19.00 -16.29
N LEU A 232 -22.55 -18.06 -15.37
CA LEU A 232 -21.89 -16.75 -15.43
C LEU A 232 -20.36 -16.90 -15.35
N ALA A 233 -19.86 -17.74 -14.45
CA ALA A 233 -18.43 -18.04 -14.35
C ALA A 233 -17.88 -18.68 -15.63
N ALA A 234 -18.62 -19.63 -16.23
CA ALA A 234 -18.22 -20.26 -17.49
C ALA A 234 -18.16 -19.27 -18.67
N GLU A 235 -19.11 -18.35 -18.77
CA GLU A 235 -19.10 -17.31 -19.82
C GLU A 235 -18.00 -16.28 -19.60
N ALA A 236 -17.74 -15.90 -18.34
CA ALA A 236 -16.62 -15.03 -17.99
C ALA A 236 -15.27 -15.66 -18.35
N ALA A 237 -15.13 -16.98 -18.16
CA ALA A 237 -13.90 -17.74 -18.44
C ALA A 237 -13.70 -18.12 -19.92
N ARG A 238 -14.68 -17.84 -20.80
CA ARG A 238 -14.55 -18.18 -22.23
C ARG A 238 -13.63 -17.16 -22.93
N PRO A 239 -12.53 -17.56 -23.59
CA PRO A 239 -11.64 -16.60 -24.24
C PRO A 239 -12.28 -15.92 -25.46
N PHE A 240 -11.74 -14.77 -25.88
CA PHE A 240 -12.05 -14.13 -27.16
C PHE A 240 -10.88 -14.34 -28.12
N ASP A 241 -11.16 -14.68 -29.38
CA ASP A 241 -10.16 -14.55 -30.45
C ASP A 241 -10.23 -13.13 -31.03
N LEU A 242 -9.28 -12.27 -30.64
CA LEU A 242 -9.25 -10.86 -31.05
C LEU A 242 -9.19 -10.65 -32.58
N ALA A 243 -8.77 -11.68 -33.33
CA ALA A 243 -8.73 -11.61 -34.78
C ALA A 243 -10.09 -11.89 -35.44
N CYS A 244 -11.03 -12.55 -34.75
CA CYS A 244 -12.25 -13.08 -35.38
C CYS A 244 -13.54 -12.75 -34.63
N ASP A 245 -13.47 -12.60 -33.30
CA ASP A 245 -14.62 -12.36 -32.46
C ASP A 245 -14.86 -10.86 -32.28
N LEU A 246 -16.14 -10.45 -32.28
CA LEU A 246 -16.50 -9.14 -31.74
C LEU A 246 -16.08 -9.10 -30.26
N PRO A 247 -15.48 -8.01 -29.76
CA PRO A 247 -15.04 -7.90 -28.36
C PRO A 247 -16.21 -7.73 -27.38
N LEU A 248 -17.39 -8.24 -27.71
CA LEU A 248 -18.62 -8.24 -26.92
C LEU A 248 -19.39 -9.55 -27.17
N ARG A 249 -19.83 -10.21 -26.09
CA ARG A 249 -20.81 -11.29 -26.13
C ARG A 249 -21.96 -10.98 -25.18
N ALA A 250 -23.17 -11.39 -25.58
CA ALA A 250 -24.38 -11.24 -24.79
C ALA A 250 -25.07 -12.59 -24.60
N VAL A 251 -25.39 -12.92 -23.34
CA VAL A 251 -26.11 -14.13 -22.96
C VAL A 251 -27.33 -13.74 -22.14
N LEU A 252 -28.48 -14.31 -22.47
CA LEU A 252 -29.71 -14.17 -21.70
C LEU A 252 -30.09 -15.52 -21.10
N LEU A 253 -29.97 -15.63 -19.77
CA LEU A 253 -30.45 -16.77 -19.02
C LEU A 253 -31.92 -16.54 -18.67
N GLU A 254 -32.79 -17.45 -19.08
CA GLU A 254 -34.24 -17.40 -18.83
C GLU A 254 -34.57 -18.33 -17.66
N LEU A 255 -34.92 -17.76 -16.51
CA LEU A 255 -35.30 -18.49 -15.29
C LEU A 255 -36.82 -18.67 -15.20
N GLY A 256 -37.57 -17.81 -15.89
CA GLY A 256 -39.02 -17.84 -15.96
C GLY A 256 -39.55 -16.79 -16.94
N PRO A 257 -40.88 -16.64 -17.06
CA PRO A 257 -41.49 -15.71 -18.02
C PRO A 257 -41.13 -14.24 -17.75
N ASP A 258 -41.01 -13.86 -16.48
CA ASP A 258 -40.72 -12.49 -16.03
C ASP A 258 -39.42 -12.42 -15.20
N ASP A 259 -38.53 -13.41 -15.33
CA ASP A 259 -37.29 -13.50 -14.54
C ASP A 259 -36.13 -13.98 -15.41
N HIS A 260 -35.17 -13.09 -15.62
CA HIS A 260 -34.07 -13.26 -16.57
C HIS A 260 -32.77 -12.78 -15.96
N VAL A 261 -31.65 -13.30 -16.44
CA VAL A 261 -30.31 -12.74 -16.16
C VAL A 261 -29.64 -12.40 -17.48
N LEU A 262 -29.32 -11.13 -17.68
CA LEU A 262 -28.53 -10.66 -18.81
C LEU A 262 -27.05 -10.63 -18.39
N ALA A 263 -26.21 -11.35 -19.11
CA ALA A 263 -24.76 -11.30 -18.98
C ALA A 263 -24.15 -10.68 -20.24
N LEU A 264 -23.37 -9.63 -20.06
CA LEU A 264 -22.54 -9.01 -21.09
C LEU A 264 -21.08 -9.29 -20.73
N VAL A 265 -20.34 -9.94 -21.62
CA VAL A 265 -18.89 -10.12 -21.45
C VAL A 265 -18.21 -9.30 -22.53
N VAL A 266 -17.38 -8.35 -22.12
CA VAL A 266 -16.65 -7.46 -23.03
C VAL A 266 -15.16 -7.68 -22.84
N HIS A 267 -14.38 -7.69 -23.92
CA HIS A 267 -12.93 -7.78 -23.80
C HIS A 267 -12.33 -6.40 -23.51
N HIS A 268 -11.35 -6.32 -22.59
CA HIS A 268 -10.75 -5.05 -22.14
C HIS A 268 -10.08 -4.25 -23.28
N ILE A 269 -9.81 -4.88 -24.44
CA ILE A 269 -9.29 -4.23 -25.65
C ILE A 269 -10.22 -3.14 -26.24
N ALA A 270 -11.52 -3.24 -25.96
CA ALA A 270 -12.56 -2.39 -26.54
C ALA A 270 -13.29 -1.53 -25.49
N THR A 271 -13.03 -1.75 -24.21
CA THR A 271 -13.73 -1.07 -23.11
C THR A 271 -12.81 -0.90 -21.90
N ASP A 272 -13.22 -0.05 -20.97
CA ASP A 272 -12.63 0.14 -19.65
C ASP A 272 -13.72 0.42 -18.61
N GLY A 273 -13.36 0.55 -17.34
CA GLY A 273 -14.34 0.76 -16.27
C GLY A 273 -15.27 1.96 -16.50
N TRP A 274 -14.75 3.05 -17.08
CA TRP A 274 -15.56 4.20 -17.46
C TRP A 274 -16.51 3.87 -18.62
N SER A 275 -15.99 3.23 -19.66
CA SER A 275 -16.76 2.84 -20.85
C SER A 275 -17.92 1.91 -20.52
N MET A 276 -17.82 1.11 -19.46
CA MET A 276 -18.90 0.22 -19.04
C MET A 276 -20.17 0.97 -18.63
N GLY A 277 -20.04 2.09 -17.91
CA GLY A 277 -21.19 2.93 -17.58
C GLY A 277 -21.87 3.49 -18.83
N LEU A 278 -21.06 4.05 -19.75
CA LEU A 278 -21.54 4.58 -21.03
C LEU A 278 -22.23 3.51 -21.89
N LEU A 279 -21.65 2.31 -21.93
CA LEU A 279 -22.19 1.17 -22.66
C LEU A 279 -23.59 0.81 -22.16
N LEU A 280 -23.79 0.79 -20.84
CA LEU A 280 -25.06 0.44 -20.22
C LEU A 280 -26.11 1.53 -20.39
N ASP A 281 -25.71 2.80 -20.31
CA ASP A 281 -26.59 3.94 -20.55
C ASP A 281 -27.07 3.97 -22.01
N ASP A 282 -26.17 3.79 -22.97
CA ASP A 282 -26.52 3.69 -24.39
C ASP A 282 -27.40 2.46 -24.67
N LEU A 283 -27.11 1.31 -24.06
CA LEU A 283 -27.95 0.11 -24.19
C LEU A 283 -29.35 0.32 -23.63
N ALA A 284 -29.47 0.98 -22.47
CA ALA A 284 -30.77 1.31 -21.88
C ALA A 284 -31.57 2.29 -22.76
N LYS A 285 -30.89 3.27 -23.37
CA LYS A 285 -31.48 4.22 -24.31
C LYS A 285 -31.96 3.53 -25.59
N ALA A 286 -31.16 2.65 -26.18
CA ALA A 286 -31.55 1.86 -27.35
C ALA A 286 -32.71 0.91 -27.04
N TYR A 287 -32.65 0.19 -25.92
CA TYR A 287 -33.74 -0.70 -25.51
C TYR A 287 -35.07 0.06 -25.40
N ARG A 288 -35.05 1.25 -24.78
CA ARG A 288 -36.25 2.10 -24.64
C ARG A 288 -36.85 2.50 -25.99
N ALA A 289 -36.02 2.89 -26.95
CA ALA A 289 -36.48 3.25 -28.30
C ALA A 289 -37.01 2.03 -29.06
N ARG A 290 -36.28 0.92 -29.03
CA ARG A 290 -36.64 -0.31 -29.74
C ARG A 290 -37.91 -0.96 -29.19
N ALA A 291 -38.14 -0.88 -27.87
CA ALA A 291 -39.35 -1.40 -27.23
C ALA A 291 -40.64 -0.69 -27.69
N VAL A 292 -40.54 0.52 -28.25
CA VAL A 292 -41.66 1.25 -28.87
C VAL A 292 -41.60 1.25 -30.40
N GLY A 293 -40.67 0.50 -31.01
CA GLY A 293 -40.52 0.37 -32.46
C GLY A 293 -39.76 1.51 -33.13
N GLU A 294 -39.04 2.34 -32.38
CA GLU A 294 -38.26 3.47 -32.88
C GLU A 294 -36.75 3.14 -32.92
N ALA A 295 -35.97 3.92 -33.67
CA ALA A 295 -34.52 3.87 -33.61
C ALA A 295 -34.01 4.77 -32.46
N PRO A 296 -32.90 4.41 -31.79
CA PRO A 296 -32.32 5.28 -30.77
C PRO A 296 -31.90 6.62 -31.35
N ASP A 297 -32.29 7.71 -30.67
CA ASP A 297 -31.85 9.06 -30.99
C ASP A 297 -30.57 9.39 -30.24
N TYR A 298 -29.44 9.11 -30.86
CA TYR A 298 -28.12 9.30 -30.29
C TYR A 298 -27.48 10.61 -30.72
N ASP A 299 -26.86 11.33 -29.80
CA ASP A 299 -25.96 12.42 -30.17
C ASP A 299 -24.77 11.87 -30.96
N PRO A 300 -24.40 12.48 -32.11
CA PRO A 300 -23.25 12.04 -32.89
C PRO A 300 -21.97 12.07 -32.07
N LEU A 301 -21.17 11.00 -32.17
CA LEU A 301 -19.84 10.99 -31.56
C LEU A 301 -18.91 11.90 -32.37
N PRO A 302 -18.14 12.80 -31.72
CA PRO A 302 -17.23 13.71 -32.43
C PRO A 302 -16.04 12.98 -33.06
N VAL A 303 -15.65 11.84 -32.49
CA VAL A 303 -14.55 10.97 -32.93
C VAL A 303 -14.86 9.51 -32.56
N HIS A 304 -14.15 8.57 -33.18
CA HIS A 304 -14.12 7.18 -32.76
C HIS A 304 -12.74 6.74 -32.25
N TYR A 305 -12.65 5.52 -31.72
CA TYR A 305 -11.42 5.03 -31.10
C TYR A 305 -10.24 4.95 -32.08
N ALA A 306 -10.49 4.65 -33.36
CA ALA A 306 -9.47 4.67 -34.40
C ALA A 306 -8.85 6.07 -34.58
N ASP A 307 -9.64 7.13 -34.48
CA ASP A 307 -9.16 8.51 -34.58
C ASP A 307 -8.30 8.88 -33.35
N TYR A 308 -8.69 8.39 -32.17
CA TYR A 308 -7.86 8.50 -30.96
C TYR A 308 -6.51 7.79 -31.11
N ALA A 309 -6.47 6.57 -31.65
CA ALA A 309 -5.23 5.83 -31.85
C ALA A 309 -4.24 6.59 -32.76
N LEU A 310 -4.76 7.22 -33.82
CA LEU A 310 -3.97 8.06 -34.73
C LEU A 310 -3.49 9.34 -34.03
N TRP A 311 -4.39 10.04 -33.33
CA TRP A 311 -4.08 11.26 -32.59
C TRP A 311 -3.06 11.02 -31.49
N GLN A 312 -3.18 9.94 -30.73
CA GLN A 312 -2.28 9.59 -29.62
C GLN A 312 -0.85 9.41 -30.15
N ARG A 313 -0.68 8.69 -31.26
CA ARG A 313 0.63 8.49 -31.89
C ARG A 313 1.24 9.79 -32.39
N ALA A 314 0.44 10.64 -33.04
CA ALA A 314 0.90 11.95 -33.52
C ALA A 314 1.30 12.88 -32.35
N LEU A 315 0.51 12.88 -31.27
CA LEU A 315 0.77 13.68 -30.07
C LEU A 315 2.05 13.22 -29.35
N LEU A 316 2.21 11.91 -29.20
CA LEU A 316 3.31 11.34 -28.42
C LEU A 316 4.65 11.38 -29.16
N GLY A 317 4.62 11.28 -30.49
CA GLY A 317 5.80 11.23 -31.34
C GLY A 317 6.50 9.87 -31.31
N GLU A 318 7.73 9.84 -31.84
CA GLU A 318 8.52 8.61 -31.94
C GLU A 318 9.36 8.38 -30.68
N GLU A 319 9.30 7.17 -30.13
CA GLU A 319 10.08 6.80 -28.94
C GLU A 319 11.60 6.90 -29.14
N ALA A 320 12.08 6.68 -30.36
CA ALA A 320 13.49 6.82 -30.69
C ALA A 320 13.99 8.27 -30.63
N ASP A 321 13.08 9.26 -30.65
CA ASP A 321 13.39 10.67 -30.48
C ASP A 321 13.28 11.06 -28.99
N PRO A 322 14.39 11.37 -28.29
CA PRO A 322 14.37 11.80 -26.89
C PRO A 322 13.60 13.11 -26.65
N GLU A 323 13.43 13.93 -27.70
CA GLU A 323 12.69 15.19 -27.65
C GLU A 323 11.19 15.01 -27.98
N SER A 324 10.75 13.80 -28.31
CA SER A 324 9.32 13.48 -28.39
C SER A 324 8.68 13.49 -26.98
N LEU A 325 7.35 13.60 -26.91
CA LEU A 325 6.66 13.56 -25.62
C LEU A 325 6.83 12.21 -24.94
N ILE A 326 6.67 11.11 -25.69
CA ILE A 326 6.85 9.75 -25.16
C ILE A 326 8.29 9.48 -24.74
N GLY A 327 9.28 9.95 -25.51
CA GLY A 327 10.71 9.82 -25.18
C GLY A 327 11.07 10.51 -23.86
N ARG A 328 10.59 11.74 -23.65
CA ARG A 328 10.76 12.47 -22.39
C ARG A 328 10.10 11.76 -21.21
N GLN A 329 8.85 11.32 -21.35
CA GLN A 329 8.14 10.64 -20.26
C GLN A 329 8.76 9.26 -19.93
N ILE A 330 9.23 8.52 -20.92
CA ILE A 330 10.00 7.28 -20.70
C ILE A 330 11.27 7.54 -19.89
N ASN A 331 12.02 8.59 -20.25
CA ASN A 331 13.24 8.94 -19.52
C ASN A 331 12.96 9.39 -18.08
N HIS A 332 11.85 10.11 -17.90
CA HIS A 332 11.34 10.46 -16.58
C HIS A 332 11.07 9.20 -15.75
N TRP A 333 10.27 8.26 -16.26
CA TRP A 333 9.94 7.03 -15.52
C TRP A 333 11.15 6.15 -15.24
N ARG A 334 12.12 6.07 -16.16
CA ARG A 334 13.43 5.42 -15.92
C ARG A 334 14.14 6.00 -14.71
N THR A 335 14.08 7.32 -14.53
CA THR A 335 14.70 8.00 -13.40
C THR A 335 13.88 7.79 -12.12
N ALA A 336 12.55 7.98 -12.18
CA ALA A 336 11.66 7.89 -11.03
C ALA A 336 11.64 6.47 -10.42
N LEU A 337 11.71 5.44 -11.26
CA LEU A 337 11.66 4.03 -10.85
C LEU A 337 13.05 3.38 -10.74
N ALA A 338 14.13 4.16 -10.90
CA ALA A 338 15.49 3.65 -10.75
C ALA A 338 15.72 3.10 -9.34
N GLY A 339 16.09 1.81 -9.24
CA GLY A 339 16.33 1.16 -7.96
C GLY A 339 15.07 0.92 -7.11
N ALA A 340 13.87 1.03 -7.70
CA ALA A 340 12.65 0.64 -7.01
C ALA A 340 12.72 -0.85 -6.59
N PRO A 341 12.12 -1.22 -5.44
CA PRO A 341 12.12 -2.61 -5.00
C PRO A 341 11.42 -3.49 -6.04
N ALA A 342 12.05 -4.62 -6.38
CA ALA A 342 11.45 -5.58 -7.29
C ALA A 342 10.22 -6.28 -6.67
N GLU A 343 10.16 -6.34 -5.34
CA GLU A 343 9.09 -6.93 -4.55
C GLU A 343 8.99 -6.26 -3.18
N LEU A 344 7.76 -5.95 -2.76
CA LEU A 344 7.47 -5.52 -1.40
C LEU A 344 7.48 -6.71 -0.44
N MET A 345 8.13 -6.56 0.71
CA MET A 345 8.14 -7.57 1.78
C MET A 345 6.82 -7.52 2.57
N LEU A 346 5.75 -8.03 1.96
CA LEU A 346 4.43 -8.09 2.59
C LEU A 346 4.37 -9.17 3.69
N PRO A 347 3.53 -8.99 4.73
CA PRO A 347 3.33 -9.98 5.79
C PRO A 347 2.43 -11.13 5.29
N LEU A 348 2.97 -11.96 4.42
CA LEU A 348 2.25 -13.09 3.81
C LEU A 348 1.95 -14.19 4.86
N ASP A 349 0.79 -14.83 4.76
CA ASP A 349 0.47 -16.03 5.57
C ASP A 349 1.13 -17.29 4.99
N ARG A 350 1.42 -17.27 3.69
CA ARG A 350 1.98 -18.38 2.94
C ARG A 350 3.07 -17.91 1.98
N PRO A 351 4.09 -18.74 1.70
CA PRO A 351 5.05 -18.43 0.65
C PRO A 351 4.37 -18.39 -0.72
N ARG A 352 4.85 -17.52 -1.62
CA ARG A 352 4.32 -17.43 -2.98
C ARG A 352 4.48 -18.77 -3.73
N PRO A 353 3.40 -19.29 -4.36
CA PRO A 353 3.48 -20.51 -5.15
C PRO A 353 4.25 -20.27 -6.46
N VAL A 354 4.91 -21.32 -6.98
CA VAL A 354 5.63 -21.27 -8.27
C VAL A 354 4.65 -21.19 -9.46
N HIS A 355 3.45 -21.76 -9.30
CA HIS A 355 2.37 -21.75 -10.28
C HIS A 355 1.09 -21.26 -9.58
N PRO A 356 0.78 -19.96 -9.64
CA PRO A 356 -0.41 -19.41 -9.00
C PRO A 356 -1.69 -19.87 -9.72
N LEU A 357 -2.71 -20.24 -8.95
CA LEU A 357 -4.08 -20.50 -9.39
C LEU A 357 -4.91 -19.21 -9.45
N GLN A 358 -4.34 -18.07 -9.04
CA GLN A 358 -4.93 -16.72 -9.09
C GLN A 358 -6.27 -16.57 -8.36
N THR A 359 -6.53 -17.35 -7.31
CA THR A 359 -7.77 -17.23 -6.53
C THR A 359 -7.86 -15.90 -5.77
N VAL A 360 -8.99 -15.20 -5.89
CA VAL A 360 -9.28 -13.92 -5.22
C VAL A 360 -10.14 -14.14 -3.98
N GLY A 361 -9.77 -13.49 -2.87
CA GLY A 361 -10.67 -13.20 -1.78
C GLY A 361 -10.94 -11.69 -1.70
N SER A 362 -12.08 -11.30 -1.13
CA SER A 362 -12.40 -9.90 -0.85
C SER A 362 -12.95 -9.72 0.56
N VAL A 363 -12.57 -8.62 1.22
CA VAL A 363 -13.11 -8.19 2.51
C VAL A 363 -13.58 -6.72 2.42
N PRO A 364 -14.87 -6.44 2.66
CA PRO A 364 -15.36 -5.08 2.71
C PRO A 364 -15.01 -4.42 4.05
N PHE A 365 -14.82 -3.10 4.02
CA PHE A 365 -14.69 -2.26 5.20
C PHE A 365 -15.35 -0.90 4.95
N ALA A 366 -15.59 -0.14 6.02
CA ALA A 366 -16.26 1.15 5.92
C ALA A 366 -15.47 2.22 6.64
N LEU A 367 -15.51 3.44 6.10
CA LEU A 367 -15.03 4.64 6.78
C LEU A 367 -16.24 5.37 7.37
N SER A 368 -16.14 5.80 8.63
CA SER A 368 -17.17 6.65 9.22
C SER A 368 -17.23 8.02 8.52
N GLU A 369 -18.38 8.68 8.55
CA GLU A 369 -18.55 10.05 8.01
C GLU A 369 -17.56 11.05 8.63
N ASP A 370 -17.26 10.92 9.93
CA ASP A 370 -16.25 11.74 10.62
C ASP A 370 -14.85 11.52 10.02
N MET A 371 -14.48 10.25 9.78
CA MET A 371 -13.21 9.92 9.13
C MET A 371 -13.10 10.54 7.75
N ILE A 372 -14.13 10.42 6.91
CA ILE A 372 -14.14 10.98 5.55
C ILE A 372 -13.96 12.51 5.62
N THR A 373 -14.73 13.17 6.49
CA THR A 373 -14.62 14.63 6.72
C THR A 373 -13.21 15.04 7.14
N ARG A 374 -12.55 14.26 8.00
CA ARG A 374 -11.18 14.53 8.46
C ARG A 374 -10.12 14.24 7.40
N ILE A 375 -10.30 13.20 6.58
CA ILE A 375 -9.47 12.93 5.41
C ILE A 375 -9.54 14.11 4.43
N GLU A 376 -10.75 14.60 4.13
CA GLU A 376 -10.93 15.76 3.25
C GLU A 376 -10.33 17.04 3.84
N ALA A 377 -10.49 17.27 5.15
CA ALA A 377 -9.91 18.42 5.82
C ALA A 377 -8.38 18.37 5.79
N LEU A 378 -7.78 17.20 6.03
CA LEU A 378 -6.33 17.00 5.94
C LEU A 378 -5.84 17.21 4.51
N ALA A 379 -6.53 16.63 3.52
CA ALA A 379 -6.23 16.82 2.11
C ALA A 379 -6.22 18.32 1.76
N ARG A 380 -7.27 19.07 2.13
CA ARG A 380 -7.33 20.53 1.93
C ARG A 380 -6.18 21.27 2.63
N GLY A 381 -5.87 20.91 3.87
CA GLY A 381 -4.79 21.53 4.65
C GLY A 381 -3.40 21.40 4.01
N HIS A 382 -3.17 20.33 3.25
CA HIS A 382 -1.91 20.07 2.54
C HIS A 382 -1.99 20.38 1.03
N GLY A 383 -3.06 21.00 0.54
CA GLY A 383 -3.29 21.22 -0.90
C GLY A 383 -3.28 19.92 -1.72
N ALA A 384 -3.67 18.82 -1.08
CA ALA A 384 -3.71 17.47 -1.60
C ALA A 384 -5.16 17.02 -1.87
N THR A 385 -5.32 15.81 -2.39
CA THR A 385 -6.64 15.17 -2.55
C THR A 385 -6.83 14.02 -1.57
N PRO A 386 -8.08 13.60 -1.30
CA PRO A 386 -8.33 12.42 -0.48
C PRO A 386 -7.57 11.17 -0.95
N PHE A 387 -7.44 10.96 -2.28
CA PHE A 387 -6.63 9.89 -2.84
C PHE A 387 -5.17 9.94 -2.37
N MET A 388 -4.54 11.12 -2.34
CA MET A 388 -3.16 11.28 -1.88
C MET A 388 -3.00 10.95 -0.38
N VAL A 389 -4.04 11.22 0.43
CA VAL A 389 -4.08 10.82 1.85
C VAL A 389 -4.20 9.30 1.98
N LEU A 390 -5.07 8.66 1.20
CA LEU A 390 -5.18 7.19 1.15
C LEU A 390 -3.88 6.54 0.71
N HIS A 391 -3.21 7.09 -0.31
CA HIS A 391 -1.91 6.60 -0.80
C HIS A 391 -0.82 6.70 0.29
N ALA A 392 -0.79 7.81 1.05
CA ALA A 392 0.09 7.96 2.19
C ALA A 392 -0.23 6.93 3.30
N ALA A 393 -1.51 6.70 3.61
CA ALA A 393 -1.95 5.78 4.64
C ALA A 393 -1.66 4.30 4.30
N VAL A 394 -1.90 3.87 3.07
CA VAL A 394 -1.57 2.50 2.63
C VAL A 394 -0.05 2.32 2.66
N SER A 395 0.73 3.29 2.17
CA SER A 395 2.19 3.20 2.20
C SER A 395 2.74 3.17 3.63
N ALA A 396 2.17 3.99 4.53
CA ALA A 396 2.49 3.98 5.96
C ALA A 396 2.19 2.62 6.60
N LEU A 397 1.02 2.05 6.33
CA LEU A 397 0.65 0.72 6.82
C LEU A 397 1.66 -0.33 6.37
N LEU A 398 1.95 -0.41 5.07
CA LEU A 398 2.87 -1.41 4.52
C LEU A 398 4.28 -1.27 5.11
N SER A 399 4.78 -0.04 5.20
CA SER A 399 6.09 0.24 5.81
C SER A 399 6.14 -0.20 7.28
N ARG A 400 5.10 0.13 8.06
CA ARG A 400 4.99 -0.27 9.48
C ARG A 400 4.82 -1.76 9.69
N LEU A 401 4.37 -2.50 8.66
CA LEU A 401 4.30 -3.96 8.65
C LEU A 401 5.59 -4.63 8.15
N GLY A 402 6.64 -3.86 7.81
CA GLY A 402 7.95 -4.39 7.45
C GLY A 402 8.25 -4.43 5.95
N ALA A 403 7.42 -3.81 5.10
CA ALA A 403 7.67 -3.76 3.66
C ALA A 403 8.87 -2.89 3.24
N GLY A 404 9.50 -2.18 4.19
CA GLY A 404 10.60 -1.23 3.96
C GLY A 404 10.12 0.22 3.95
N THR A 405 11.00 1.15 3.56
CA THR A 405 10.69 2.59 3.47
C THR A 405 10.46 3.07 2.05
N ASP A 406 10.76 2.27 1.03
CA ASP A 406 10.55 2.60 -0.38
C ASP A 406 9.37 1.77 -0.89
N ILE A 407 8.21 2.40 -1.07
CA ILE A 407 6.95 1.70 -1.33
C ILE A 407 6.42 2.08 -2.71
N ALA A 408 6.24 1.09 -3.59
CA ALA A 408 5.66 1.28 -4.91
C ALA A 408 4.23 0.71 -4.96
N ILE A 409 3.24 1.58 -5.25
CA ILE A 409 1.82 1.24 -5.36
C ILE A 409 1.33 1.58 -6.77
N GLY A 410 0.57 0.68 -7.38
CA GLY A 410 -0.12 0.93 -8.65
C GLY A 410 -1.41 1.73 -8.44
N THR A 411 -1.75 2.58 -9.41
CA THR A 411 -3.07 3.23 -9.50
C THR A 411 -3.57 3.24 -10.94
N ALA A 412 -4.88 3.19 -11.12
CA ALA A 412 -5.51 3.41 -12.42
C ALA A 412 -5.76 4.91 -12.66
N VAL A 413 -5.62 5.35 -13.91
CA VAL A 413 -6.05 6.66 -14.40
C VAL A 413 -6.90 6.49 -15.66
N ALA A 414 -7.91 7.33 -15.85
CA ALA A 414 -8.90 7.16 -16.92
C ALA A 414 -8.33 7.31 -18.35
N GLY A 415 -7.19 7.99 -18.53
CA GLY A 415 -6.54 8.20 -19.84
C GLY A 415 -7.33 9.00 -20.88
N ARG A 416 -8.43 9.65 -20.47
CA ARG A 416 -9.26 10.53 -21.32
C ARG A 416 -8.76 11.97 -21.28
N ALA A 417 -7.67 12.23 -22.01
CA ALA A 417 -7.01 13.54 -22.02
C ALA A 417 -7.69 14.62 -22.90
N ASP A 418 -8.83 14.31 -23.51
CA ASP A 418 -9.60 15.22 -24.36
C ASP A 418 -11.11 15.01 -24.13
N ALA A 419 -11.88 16.09 -24.11
CA ALA A 419 -13.33 16.06 -23.88
C ALA A 419 -14.08 15.27 -24.96
N ALA A 420 -13.56 15.21 -26.19
CA ALA A 420 -14.16 14.40 -27.26
C ALA A 420 -14.18 12.89 -26.95
N LEU A 421 -13.40 12.45 -25.96
CA LEU A 421 -13.36 11.07 -25.49
C LEU A 421 -14.42 10.78 -24.42
N GLU A 422 -15.05 11.77 -23.77
CA GLU A 422 -15.90 11.55 -22.59
C GLU A 422 -17.08 10.59 -22.84
N ALA A 423 -17.63 10.60 -24.06
CA ALA A 423 -18.79 9.78 -24.47
C ALA A 423 -18.41 8.51 -25.27
N LEU A 424 -17.12 8.26 -25.50
CA LEU A 424 -16.65 7.20 -26.40
C LEU A 424 -16.36 5.91 -25.63
N VAL A 425 -16.92 4.77 -26.07
CA VAL A 425 -16.53 3.44 -25.56
C VAL A 425 -15.19 3.03 -26.16
N GLY A 426 -14.23 2.65 -25.32
CA GLY A 426 -12.89 2.27 -25.75
C GLY A 426 -11.96 1.94 -24.58
N PHE A 427 -10.76 1.45 -24.89
CA PHE A 427 -9.74 1.17 -23.88
C PHE A 427 -8.82 2.38 -23.67
N PHE A 428 -9.06 3.18 -22.63
CA PHE A 428 -8.28 4.39 -22.33
C PHE A 428 -7.53 4.30 -21.01
N VAL A 429 -8.00 3.47 -20.07
CA VAL A 429 -7.38 3.33 -18.75
C VAL A 429 -5.87 3.03 -18.87
N ASN A 430 -5.08 3.74 -18.08
CA ASN A 430 -3.66 3.49 -17.92
C ASN A 430 -3.35 3.22 -16.44
N THR A 431 -2.24 2.54 -16.18
CA THR A 431 -1.76 2.28 -14.82
C THR A 431 -0.48 3.08 -14.56
N LEU A 432 -0.43 3.77 -13.42
CA LEU A 432 0.74 4.52 -12.98
C LEU A 432 1.36 3.86 -11.75
N VAL A 433 2.69 3.96 -11.62
CA VAL A 433 3.43 3.49 -10.45
C VAL A 433 3.74 4.68 -9.55
N LEU A 434 3.17 4.69 -8.35
CA LEU A 434 3.39 5.70 -7.33
C LEU A 434 4.45 5.18 -6.36
N ARG A 435 5.68 5.66 -6.49
CA ARG A 435 6.80 5.31 -5.61
C ARG A 435 6.95 6.37 -4.53
N LEU A 436 6.77 5.98 -3.28
CA LEU A 436 6.83 6.86 -2.12
C LEU A 436 7.99 6.47 -1.21
N ASP A 437 8.83 7.44 -0.87
CA ASP A 437 9.92 7.29 0.11
C ASP A 437 9.46 7.75 1.51
N LEU A 438 9.48 6.82 2.45
CA LEU A 438 9.15 6.96 3.86
C LEU A 438 10.41 7.02 4.74
N GLY A 439 11.60 7.13 4.13
CA GLY A 439 12.86 7.30 4.84
C GLY A 439 12.91 8.60 5.65
N GLY A 440 13.67 8.54 6.74
CA GLY A 440 13.87 9.68 7.66
C GLY A 440 12.72 9.90 8.64
N ASP A 441 11.84 8.92 8.83
CA ASP A 441 10.73 8.93 9.79
C ASP A 441 9.85 10.19 9.70
N PRO A 442 9.28 10.49 8.51
CA PRO A 442 8.43 11.68 8.36
C PRO A 442 7.20 11.60 9.25
N ASP A 443 6.64 12.76 9.61
CA ASP A 443 5.28 12.84 10.13
C ASP A 443 4.25 12.53 9.03
N PHE A 444 3.00 12.27 9.44
CA PHE A 444 1.95 11.88 8.52
C PHE A 444 1.60 13.00 7.52
N GLY A 445 1.58 14.26 7.95
CA GLY A 445 1.35 15.41 7.08
C GLY A 445 2.43 15.58 6.01
N ALA A 446 3.70 15.39 6.36
CA ALA A 446 4.82 15.38 5.45
C ALA A 446 4.73 14.21 4.46
N LEU A 447 4.24 13.05 4.90
CA LEU A 447 3.99 11.92 4.02
C LEU A 447 2.87 12.21 3.00
N VAL A 448 1.79 12.90 3.43
CA VAL A 448 0.74 13.39 2.51
C VAL A 448 1.32 14.39 1.50
N ALA A 449 2.20 15.29 1.93
CA ALA A 449 2.86 16.24 1.03
C ALA A 449 3.78 15.54 0.01
N ARG A 450 4.55 14.53 0.43
CA ARG A 450 5.35 13.68 -0.47
C ARG A 450 4.46 12.93 -1.45
N SER A 451 3.38 12.33 -0.96
CA SER A 451 2.38 11.63 -1.78
C SER A 451 1.78 12.54 -2.84
N ARG A 452 1.47 13.80 -2.49
CA ARG A 452 1.01 14.82 -3.43
C ARG A 452 2.02 15.04 -4.55
N GLU A 453 3.30 15.27 -4.24
CA GLU A 453 4.32 15.49 -5.26
C GLU A 453 4.47 14.28 -6.19
N VAL A 454 4.52 13.06 -5.63
CA VAL A 454 4.60 11.81 -6.40
C VAL A 454 3.40 11.66 -7.35
N CYS A 455 2.18 11.88 -6.85
CA CYS A 455 0.99 11.77 -7.68
C CYS A 455 0.96 12.81 -8.80
N LEU A 456 1.29 14.07 -8.50
CA LEU A 456 1.31 15.14 -9.50
C LEU A 456 2.36 14.90 -10.58
N ASP A 457 3.55 14.44 -10.19
CA ASP A 457 4.62 14.06 -11.10
C ASP A 457 4.22 12.89 -12.00
N ALA A 458 3.62 11.84 -11.43
CA ALA A 458 3.05 10.71 -12.18
C ALA A 458 1.98 11.16 -13.19
N TYR A 459 1.05 12.03 -12.79
CA TYR A 459 0.00 12.51 -13.69
C TYR A 459 0.54 13.38 -14.83
N MET A 460 1.64 14.11 -14.63
CA MET A 460 2.29 14.88 -15.69
C MET A 460 2.98 13.99 -16.75
N ASN A 461 3.22 12.72 -16.42
CA ASN A 461 3.90 11.74 -17.27
C ASN A 461 3.02 10.50 -17.55
N GLN A 462 1.70 10.67 -17.51
CA GLN A 462 0.74 9.56 -17.56
C GLN A 462 0.49 8.97 -18.96
N ASP A 463 1.06 9.54 -20.03
CA ASP A 463 0.72 9.15 -21.40
C ASP A 463 1.45 7.89 -21.86
N VAL A 464 2.56 7.53 -21.20
CA VAL A 464 3.27 6.26 -21.44
C VAL A 464 2.43 5.11 -20.88
N PRO A 465 1.99 4.15 -21.70
CA PRO A 465 1.24 3.01 -21.19
C PRO A 465 2.10 2.17 -20.26
N PHE A 466 1.49 1.69 -19.18
CA PHE A 466 2.14 0.89 -18.15
C PHE A 466 2.96 -0.26 -18.73
N GLU A 467 2.43 -0.98 -19.70
CA GLU A 467 3.10 -2.16 -20.18
C GLU A 467 4.24 -1.85 -21.15
N ARG A 468 4.17 -0.71 -21.84
CA ARG A 468 5.34 -0.19 -22.56
C ARG A 468 6.43 0.21 -21.56
N LEU A 469 6.06 0.80 -20.43
CA LEU A 469 6.99 1.11 -19.36
C LEU A 469 7.67 -0.14 -18.80
N VAL A 470 6.92 -1.22 -18.54
CA VAL A 470 7.48 -2.52 -18.13
C VAL A 470 8.51 -3.05 -19.13
N GLU A 471 8.20 -3.00 -20.42
CA GLU A 471 9.12 -3.47 -21.47
C GLU A 471 10.42 -2.66 -21.50
N VAL A 472 10.30 -1.34 -21.37
CA VAL A 472 11.41 -0.39 -21.47
C VAL A 472 12.31 -0.40 -20.22
N LEU A 473 11.74 -0.71 -19.06
CA LEU A 473 12.48 -0.86 -17.79
C LEU A 473 13.07 -2.26 -17.59
N ASP A 474 12.53 -3.26 -18.28
CA ASP A 474 12.91 -4.68 -18.21
C ASP A 474 13.15 -5.19 -16.77
N PRO A 475 12.17 -5.06 -15.86
CA PRO A 475 12.33 -5.52 -14.49
C PRO A 475 12.41 -7.07 -14.43
N PRO A 476 12.98 -7.65 -13.36
CA PRO A 476 13.05 -9.10 -13.19
C PRO A 476 11.66 -9.76 -13.29
N ARG A 477 11.47 -10.63 -14.30
CA ARG A 477 10.23 -11.36 -14.53
C ARG A 477 10.13 -12.53 -13.56
N VAL A 478 9.07 -12.54 -12.75
CA VAL A 478 8.71 -13.64 -11.86
C VAL A 478 7.27 -14.02 -12.16
N LEU A 479 7.04 -15.30 -12.46
CA LEU A 479 5.71 -15.83 -12.70
C LEU A 479 4.82 -15.57 -11.48
N GLY A 480 3.59 -15.11 -11.70
CA GLY A 480 2.66 -14.81 -10.61
C GLY A 480 2.94 -13.53 -9.84
N ARG A 481 3.76 -12.63 -10.39
CA ARG A 481 4.05 -11.32 -9.80
C ARG A 481 3.86 -10.22 -10.84
N GLN A 482 3.07 -9.20 -10.49
CA GLN A 482 3.01 -7.99 -11.30
C GLN A 482 4.38 -7.27 -11.27
N PRO A 483 4.88 -6.82 -12.43
CA PRO A 483 6.11 -6.05 -12.49
C PRO A 483 5.90 -4.67 -11.83
N LEU A 484 6.96 -4.12 -11.24
CA LEU A 484 7.04 -2.78 -10.65
C LEU A 484 6.25 -2.54 -9.34
N PHE A 485 5.13 -3.23 -9.10
CA PHE A 485 4.38 -3.14 -7.84
C PHE A 485 3.50 -4.40 -7.61
N GLN A 486 3.11 -4.64 -6.36
CA GLN A 486 2.23 -5.77 -5.98
C GLN A 486 0.95 -5.32 -5.27
N THR A 487 0.88 -4.06 -4.87
CA THR A 487 -0.30 -3.44 -4.24
C THR A 487 -0.90 -2.40 -5.17
N MET A 488 -2.21 -2.44 -5.36
CA MET A 488 -2.98 -1.48 -6.13
C MET A 488 -3.84 -0.61 -5.19
N LEU A 489 -4.00 0.66 -5.51
CA LEU A 489 -4.93 1.57 -4.86
C LEU A 489 -5.83 2.24 -5.90
N VAL A 490 -7.14 2.19 -5.69
CA VAL A 490 -8.16 2.77 -6.58
C VAL A 490 -9.16 3.58 -5.76
N LEU A 491 -9.57 4.74 -6.29
CA LEU A 491 -10.67 5.55 -5.76
C LEU A 491 -11.68 5.81 -6.89
N ASN A 492 -12.88 5.27 -6.74
CA ASN A 492 -13.99 5.39 -7.68
C ASN A 492 -15.02 6.42 -7.18
N SER A 493 -15.43 7.33 -8.06
CA SER A 493 -16.60 8.19 -7.85
C SER A 493 -17.83 7.45 -8.39
N GLY A 494 -18.80 7.10 -7.52
CA GLY A 494 -19.81 6.06 -7.69
C GLY A 494 -20.93 6.29 -8.70
N ALA A 495 -20.57 6.47 -9.98
CA ALA A 495 -21.50 6.27 -11.09
C ALA A 495 -21.12 4.98 -11.83
N GLU A 496 -21.34 3.82 -11.20
CA GLU A 496 -21.45 2.58 -11.96
C GLU A 496 -22.79 2.63 -12.70
N GLY A 497 -22.75 2.75 -14.03
CA GLY A 497 -23.96 2.78 -14.85
C GLY A 497 -24.79 1.52 -14.58
N SER A 498 -26.11 1.69 -14.46
CA SER A 498 -27.03 0.56 -14.32
C SER A 498 -27.91 0.47 -15.56
N PHE A 499 -28.14 -0.76 -16.05
CA PHE A 499 -29.09 -0.96 -17.16
C PHE A 499 -30.52 -0.68 -16.69
N ALA A 500 -30.95 0.57 -16.82
CA ALA A 500 -32.27 1.04 -16.40
C ALA A 500 -33.28 0.93 -17.56
N ALA A 501 -33.89 -0.24 -17.69
CA ALA A 501 -34.90 -0.53 -18.71
C ALA A 501 -36.34 -0.24 -18.21
N PRO A 502 -37.19 0.46 -18.99
CA PRO A 502 -38.58 0.70 -18.61
C PRO A 502 -39.35 -0.60 -18.39
N GLY A 503 -40.09 -0.70 -17.29
CA GLY A 503 -40.91 -1.87 -16.96
C GLY A 503 -40.12 -3.08 -16.43
N LEU A 504 -38.81 -2.96 -16.26
CA LEU A 504 -37.94 -3.97 -15.67
C LEU A 504 -37.32 -3.45 -14.37
N LYS A 505 -37.29 -4.32 -13.35
CA LYS A 505 -36.45 -4.11 -12.18
C LYS A 505 -35.10 -4.77 -12.45
N THR A 506 -34.05 -3.96 -12.41
CA THR A 506 -32.66 -4.42 -12.62
C THR A 506 -31.97 -4.57 -11.27
N GLN A 507 -31.28 -5.68 -11.06
CA GLN A 507 -30.42 -5.92 -9.91
C GLN A 507 -29.06 -6.41 -10.40
N PRO A 508 -27.95 -5.68 -10.15
CA PRO A 508 -26.61 -6.16 -10.48
C PRO A 508 -26.31 -7.49 -9.79
N LEU A 509 -25.60 -8.37 -10.50
CA LEU A 509 -25.08 -9.63 -9.97
C LEU A 509 -23.56 -9.62 -10.06
N SER A 510 -22.90 -9.98 -8.96
CA SER A 510 -21.45 -10.18 -8.95
C SER A 510 -21.10 -11.44 -9.73
N VAL A 511 -20.21 -11.30 -10.71
CA VAL A 511 -19.65 -12.44 -11.45
C VAL A 511 -18.27 -12.73 -10.89
N SER A 512 -18.05 -13.93 -10.37
CA SER A 512 -16.71 -14.33 -9.92
C SER A 512 -15.78 -14.42 -11.13
N VAL A 513 -14.77 -13.56 -11.16
CA VAL A 513 -13.67 -13.65 -12.13
C VAL A 513 -12.53 -14.40 -11.42
N PRO A 514 -11.98 -15.47 -12.02
CA PRO A 514 -11.06 -16.37 -11.33
C PRO A 514 -9.63 -15.82 -11.15
N THR A 515 -9.37 -14.52 -11.36
CA THR A 515 -7.98 -14.01 -11.46
C THR A 515 -7.67 -12.82 -10.55
N ALA A 516 -6.84 -13.08 -9.53
CA ALA A 516 -6.18 -12.07 -8.71
C ALA A 516 -5.08 -11.40 -9.53
N LYS A 517 -5.33 -10.14 -9.93
CA LYS A 517 -4.37 -9.36 -10.71
C LYS A 517 -3.21 -8.83 -9.86
N PHE A 518 -3.42 -8.67 -8.54
CA PHE A 518 -2.48 -8.09 -7.58
C PHE A 518 -2.46 -8.91 -6.29
N ASP A 519 -1.41 -8.76 -5.47
CA ASP A 519 -1.35 -9.41 -4.16
C ASP A 519 -2.38 -8.80 -3.20
N LEU A 520 -2.51 -7.47 -3.26
CA LEU A 520 -3.48 -6.66 -2.52
C LEU A 520 -4.03 -5.56 -3.45
N CYS A 521 -5.33 -5.32 -3.43
CA CYS A 521 -5.99 -4.20 -4.12
C CYS A 521 -6.93 -3.48 -3.15
N PHE A 522 -6.60 -2.24 -2.81
CA PHE A 522 -7.45 -1.38 -1.99
C PHE A 522 -8.33 -0.53 -2.90
N THR A 523 -9.64 -0.75 -2.86
CA THR A 523 -10.61 0.02 -3.62
C THR A 523 -11.46 0.85 -2.66
N PHE A 524 -11.59 2.14 -2.93
CA PHE A 524 -12.52 3.03 -2.24
C PHE A 524 -13.57 3.50 -3.23
N THR A 525 -14.84 3.41 -2.88
CA THR A 525 -15.95 3.83 -3.71
C THR A 525 -16.81 4.83 -2.94
N GLU A 526 -17.01 6.00 -3.54
CA GLU A 526 -17.89 7.05 -3.03
C GLU A 526 -19.30 6.90 -3.63
N GLU A 527 -20.31 6.61 -2.81
CA GLU A 527 -21.70 6.43 -3.23
C GLU A 527 -22.62 7.23 -2.29
N ASP A 528 -23.45 8.13 -2.84
CA ASP A 528 -24.40 8.97 -2.08
C ASP A 528 -23.79 9.72 -0.87
N GLY A 529 -22.52 10.14 -0.98
CA GLY A 529 -21.77 10.83 0.09
C GLY A 529 -21.18 9.91 1.16
N ALA A 530 -21.35 8.59 1.05
CA ALA A 530 -20.71 7.58 1.90
C ALA A 530 -19.54 6.92 1.17
N TRP A 531 -18.50 6.52 1.91
CA TRP A 531 -17.36 5.79 1.35
C TRP A 531 -17.38 4.32 1.78
N ARG A 532 -17.31 3.42 0.80
CA ARG A 532 -17.08 2.00 1.01
C ARG A 532 -15.67 1.64 0.61
N GLY A 533 -15.00 0.86 1.47
CA GLY A 533 -13.70 0.27 1.18
C GLY A 533 -13.84 -1.22 0.88
N GLU A 534 -13.01 -1.71 -0.02
CA GLU A 534 -12.87 -3.12 -0.31
C GLU A 534 -11.38 -3.46 -0.42
N LEU A 535 -10.97 -4.55 0.22
CA LEU A 535 -9.63 -5.12 0.07
C LEU A 535 -9.76 -6.47 -0.63
N GLU A 536 -9.40 -6.50 -1.90
CA GLU A 536 -9.17 -7.75 -2.62
C GLU A 536 -7.75 -8.24 -2.34
N TYR A 537 -7.60 -9.56 -2.20
CA TYR A 537 -6.31 -10.18 -1.92
C TYR A 537 -6.17 -11.51 -2.65
N SER A 538 -4.93 -11.89 -2.93
CA SER A 538 -4.62 -13.25 -3.39
C SER A 538 -4.84 -14.25 -2.25
N ALA A 539 -5.84 -15.12 -2.39
CA ALA A 539 -6.15 -16.15 -1.39
C ALA A 539 -5.07 -17.26 -1.30
N GLU A 540 -4.11 -17.25 -2.24
CA GLU A 540 -2.92 -18.11 -2.17
C GLU A 540 -1.87 -17.57 -1.20
N LEU A 541 -1.87 -16.27 -0.97
CA LEU A 541 -0.89 -15.57 -0.13
C LEU A 541 -1.44 -15.21 1.25
N PHE A 542 -2.73 -14.87 1.30
CA PHE A 542 -3.38 -14.39 2.52
C PHE A 542 -4.60 -15.22 2.89
N ASP A 543 -4.80 -15.38 4.19
CA ASP A 543 -6.06 -15.77 4.80
C ASP A 543 -7.01 -14.59 4.92
N ARG A 544 -8.31 -14.90 4.87
CA ARG A 544 -9.36 -13.90 5.10
C ARG A 544 -9.16 -13.13 6.40
N ALA A 545 -8.76 -13.81 7.48
CA ALA A 545 -8.52 -13.18 8.78
C ALA A 545 -7.36 -12.17 8.74
N SER A 546 -6.31 -12.46 7.97
CA SER A 546 -5.18 -11.54 7.79
C SER A 546 -5.56 -10.34 6.93
N ALA A 547 -6.37 -10.53 5.88
CA ALA A 547 -6.94 -9.44 5.09
C ALA A 547 -7.87 -8.53 5.93
N GLU A 548 -8.76 -9.11 6.75
CA GLU A 548 -9.58 -8.36 7.71
C GLU A 548 -8.70 -7.57 8.71
N GLY A 549 -7.60 -8.18 9.16
CA GLY A 549 -6.58 -7.52 9.96
C GLY A 549 -5.93 -6.34 9.25
N LEU A 550 -5.52 -6.48 7.98
CA LEU A 550 -4.95 -5.40 7.18
C LEU A 550 -5.92 -4.23 7.01
N ALA A 551 -7.19 -4.51 6.70
CA ALA A 551 -8.22 -3.48 6.59
C ALA A 551 -8.44 -2.73 7.91
N ALA A 552 -8.52 -3.46 9.03
CA ALA A 552 -8.66 -2.84 10.36
C ALA A 552 -7.43 -2.00 10.75
N ARG A 553 -6.23 -2.45 10.40
CA ARG A 553 -4.99 -1.68 10.64
C ARG A 553 -4.91 -0.44 9.75
N LEU A 554 -5.38 -0.49 8.50
CA LEU A 554 -5.49 0.68 7.63
C LEU A 554 -6.39 1.75 8.25
N ILE A 555 -7.55 1.33 8.78
CA ILE A 555 -8.46 2.24 9.50
C ILE A 555 -7.73 2.85 10.71
N GLY A 556 -7.03 2.05 11.52
CA GLY A 556 -6.27 2.55 12.66
C GLY A 556 -5.15 3.53 12.28
N VAL A 557 -4.46 3.31 11.15
CA VAL A 557 -3.45 4.25 10.62
C VAL A 557 -4.10 5.56 10.17
N LEU A 558 -5.22 5.48 9.45
CA LEU A 558 -6.00 6.66 9.06
C LEU A 558 -6.49 7.45 10.28
N GLU A 559 -7.05 6.77 11.29
CA GLU A 559 -7.55 7.38 12.54
C GLU A 559 -6.46 8.19 13.24
N GLN A 560 -5.27 7.60 13.39
CA GLN A 560 -4.13 8.29 14.01
C GLN A 560 -3.63 9.45 13.13
N GLY A 561 -3.44 9.21 11.84
CA GLY A 561 -2.88 10.19 10.91
C GLY A 561 -3.75 11.43 10.71
N VAL A 562 -5.08 11.29 10.66
CA VAL A 562 -5.99 12.45 10.56
C VAL A 562 -6.25 13.12 11.90
N ALA A 563 -6.01 12.44 13.02
CA ALA A 563 -6.15 13.02 14.35
C ALA A 563 -4.94 13.86 14.77
N ASP A 564 -3.73 13.41 14.44
CA ASP A 564 -2.47 14.09 14.72
C ASP A 564 -1.51 13.99 13.53
N PRO A 565 -1.64 14.88 12.53
CA PRO A 565 -0.80 14.87 11.33
C PRO A 565 0.70 15.07 11.61
N ASP A 566 1.04 15.68 12.75
CA ASP A 566 2.43 15.94 13.17
C ASP A 566 3.06 14.71 13.86
N GLN A 567 2.31 13.61 14.02
CA GLN A 567 2.81 12.37 14.60
C GLN A 567 3.83 11.69 13.66
N PRO A 568 5.07 11.40 14.13
CA PRO A 568 6.05 10.66 13.35
C PRO A 568 5.59 9.25 13.01
N LEU A 569 5.88 8.78 11.79
CA LEU A 569 5.50 7.46 11.30
C LEU A 569 5.83 6.30 12.26
N PRO A 570 7.01 6.22 12.92
CA PRO A 570 7.32 5.12 13.86
C PRO A 570 6.40 5.08 15.08
N LYS A 571 5.76 6.20 15.44
CA LYS A 571 4.81 6.27 16.55
C LYS A 571 3.39 5.85 16.15
N LEU A 572 3.09 5.70 14.86
CA LEU A 572 1.82 5.12 14.43
C LEU A 572 1.81 3.64 14.85
N SER A 573 0.84 3.32 15.71
CA SER A 573 0.60 1.95 16.11
C SER A 573 -0.15 1.25 14.99
N VAL A 574 0.43 0.16 14.49
CA VAL A 574 -0.30 -0.79 13.64
C VAL A 574 -0.93 -1.90 14.45
N LEU A 575 -0.74 -2.00 15.76
CA LEU A 575 -1.34 -3.05 16.59
C LEU A 575 -2.85 -2.84 16.73
N LEU A 576 -3.60 -3.94 16.59
CA LEU A 576 -5.04 -3.94 16.82
C LEU A 576 -5.33 -3.91 18.33
N PRO A 577 -6.54 -3.46 18.74
CA PRO A 577 -6.94 -3.47 20.14
C PRO A 577 -6.71 -4.83 20.81
N GLY A 578 -6.02 -4.81 21.96
CA GLY A 578 -5.71 -6.01 22.76
C GLY A 578 -4.46 -6.78 22.33
N GLU A 579 -3.89 -6.54 21.15
CA GLU A 579 -2.68 -7.26 20.71
C GLU A 579 -1.44 -6.91 21.56
N ALA A 580 -1.31 -5.65 21.97
CA ALA A 580 -0.23 -5.22 22.85
C ALA A 580 -0.23 -5.98 24.20
N SER A 581 -1.41 -6.20 24.78
CA SER A 581 -1.56 -7.01 25.99
C SER A 581 -1.24 -8.47 25.72
N ARG A 582 -1.74 -9.06 24.63
CA ARG A 582 -1.42 -10.45 24.26
C ARG A 582 0.09 -10.68 24.09
N LEU A 583 0.78 -9.75 23.45
CA LEU A 583 2.23 -9.82 23.26
C LEU A 583 3.01 -9.69 24.59
N THR A 584 2.53 -8.88 25.53
CA THR A 584 3.26 -8.59 26.78
C THR A 584 2.83 -9.46 27.96
N GLU A 585 1.66 -10.07 27.92
CA GLU A 585 1.09 -10.89 28.99
C GLU A 585 1.06 -12.38 28.60
N ASP A 586 0.41 -12.72 27.48
CA ASP A 586 0.21 -14.13 27.09
C ASP A 586 1.51 -14.77 26.59
N PHE A 587 2.30 -14.05 25.79
CA PHE A 587 3.56 -14.58 25.24
C PHE A 587 4.75 -14.45 26.19
N ALA A 588 4.70 -13.54 27.17
CA ALA A 588 5.76 -13.39 28.18
C ALA A 588 5.79 -14.56 29.19
N GLY A 589 4.70 -15.32 29.29
CA GLY A 589 4.56 -16.43 30.23
C GLY A 589 4.48 -15.99 31.70
N PRO A 590 4.31 -16.95 32.63
CA PRO A 590 4.12 -16.63 34.04
C PRO A 590 5.41 -16.09 34.67
N ARG A 591 5.33 -14.92 35.30
CA ARG A 591 6.41 -14.40 36.15
C ARG A 591 6.58 -15.29 37.38
N ARG A 592 7.78 -15.81 37.62
CA ARG A 592 8.12 -16.61 38.81
C ARG A 592 9.12 -15.86 39.68
N SER A 593 8.84 -15.78 40.98
CA SER A 593 9.81 -15.30 41.95
C SER A 593 10.88 -16.37 42.18
N LEU A 594 12.15 -15.96 42.13
CA LEU A 594 13.28 -16.82 42.50
C LEU A 594 13.50 -16.76 44.03
N PRO A 595 13.84 -17.88 44.70
CA PRO A 595 14.12 -17.89 46.13
C PRO A 595 15.48 -17.24 46.46
N GLU A 596 15.60 -16.64 47.65
CA GLU A 596 16.87 -16.16 48.21
C GLU A 596 17.56 -17.26 49.05
N PRO A 597 18.91 -17.35 49.05
CA PRO A 597 19.86 -16.49 48.33
C PRO A 597 20.01 -16.88 46.86
N ALA A 598 19.96 -15.88 45.96
CA ALA A 598 20.00 -16.09 44.51
C ALA A 598 21.40 -15.90 43.92
N THR A 599 22.44 -16.41 44.59
CA THR A 599 23.79 -16.53 43.99
C THR A 599 24.12 -17.99 43.76
N LEU A 600 24.80 -18.31 42.65
CA LEU A 600 25.19 -19.68 42.33
C LEU A 600 26.09 -20.31 43.42
N PRO A 601 27.09 -19.59 44.00
CA PRO A 601 27.83 -20.07 45.17
C PRO A 601 26.94 -20.41 46.36
N GLY A 602 26.00 -19.53 46.73
CA GLY A 602 25.11 -19.76 47.86
C GLY A 602 24.17 -20.95 47.66
N LEU A 603 23.67 -21.15 46.44
CA LEU A 603 22.86 -22.32 46.08
C LEU A 603 23.68 -23.63 46.16
N PHE A 604 24.93 -23.59 45.70
CA PHE A 604 25.82 -24.75 45.75
C PHE A 604 26.21 -25.09 47.21
N GLU A 605 26.55 -24.10 48.02
CA GLU A 605 26.86 -24.25 49.45
C GLU A 605 25.69 -24.86 50.23
N ALA A 606 24.47 -24.36 50.01
CA ALA A 606 23.26 -24.91 50.62
C ALA A 606 23.04 -26.38 50.24
N GLN A 607 23.31 -26.74 48.98
CA GLN A 607 23.22 -28.12 48.52
C GLN A 607 24.32 -29.01 49.10
N ALA A 608 25.55 -28.51 49.20
CA ALA A 608 26.67 -29.24 49.77
C ALA A 608 26.48 -29.52 51.27
N ALA A 609 25.92 -28.56 52.00
CA ALA A 609 25.52 -28.76 53.40
C ALA A 609 24.38 -29.78 53.54
N ARG A 610 23.42 -29.80 52.59
CA ARG A 610 22.24 -30.67 52.65
C ARG A 610 22.57 -32.15 52.38
N THR A 611 23.43 -32.44 51.40
CA THR A 611 23.78 -33.83 51.03
C THR A 611 25.29 -33.99 50.77
N PRO A 612 26.14 -33.84 51.79
CA PRO A 612 27.59 -33.73 51.61
C PRO A 612 28.24 -34.96 50.95
N LYS A 613 27.73 -36.16 51.22
CA LYS A 613 28.26 -37.44 50.73
C LYS A 613 27.67 -37.91 49.39
N ALA A 614 26.72 -37.16 48.83
CA ALA A 614 26.17 -37.49 47.52
C ALA A 614 27.18 -37.10 46.43
N ILE A 615 27.31 -37.94 45.39
CA ILE A 615 28.19 -37.66 44.26
C ILE A 615 27.69 -36.40 43.54
N ALA A 616 28.56 -35.39 43.44
CA ALA A 616 28.28 -34.11 42.79
C ALA A 616 28.80 -34.08 41.34
N LEU A 617 29.97 -34.68 41.09
CA LEU A 617 30.64 -34.63 39.80
C LEU A 617 31.45 -35.91 39.53
N THR A 618 31.45 -36.39 38.29
CA THR A 618 32.28 -37.52 37.84
C THR A 618 32.72 -37.34 36.39
N ASP A 619 33.94 -37.77 36.08
CA ASP A 619 34.48 -37.91 34.72
C ASP A 619 34.48 -39.37 34.22
N GLY A 620 33.84 -40.29 34.98
CA GLY A 620 33.79 -41.72 34.73
C GLY A 620 34.85 -42.54 35.49
N GLU A 621 36.04 -41.97 35.72
CA GLU A 621 37.12 -42.63 36.46
C GLU A 621 37.24 -42.11 37.90
N ARG A 622 37.06 -40.81 38.07
CA ARG A 622 37.08 -40.09 39.34
C ARG A 622 35.69 -39.58 39.66
N SER A 623 35.40 -39.45 40.95
CA SER A 623 34.14 -38.88 41.45
C SER A 623 34.41 -38.01 42.66
N LEU A 624 33.79 -36.85 42.72
CA LEU A 624 33.76 -35.99 43.89
C LEU A 624 32.34 -35.97 44.46
N ASP A 625 32.22 -36.15 45.77
CA ASP A 625 30.99 -35.81 46.48
C ASP A 625 30.86 -34.29 46.66
N TYR A 626 29.69 -33.83 47.09
CA TYR A 626 29.46 -32.39 47.28
C TYR A 626 30.44 -31.78 48.28
N ALA A 627 30.80 -32.48 49.35
CA ALA A 627 31.77 -31.99 50.34
C ALA A 627 33.18 -31.84 49.74
N GLY A 628 33.63 -32.80 48.93
CA GLY A 628 34.92 -32.76 48.25
C GLY A 628 34.99 -31.66 47.20
N LEU A 629 33.95 -31.50 46.38
CA LEU A 629 33.89 -30.44 45.37
C LEU A 629 33.82 -29.05 46.01
N GLU A 630 33.05 -28.89 47.09
CA GLU A 630 32.96 -27.66 47.88
C GLU A 630 34.31 -27.26 48.48
N ALA A 631 35.00 -28.19 49.14
CA ALA A 631 36.33 -27.96 49.72
C ALA A 631 37.37 -27.55 48.67
N ALA A 632 37.37 -28.23 47.52
CA ALA A 632 38.29 -27.92 46.41
C ALA A 632 38.01 -26.55 45.79
N ALA A 633 36.73 -26.22 45.55
CA ALA A 633 36.34 -24.91 45.03
C ALA A 633 36.65 -23.77 46.02
N ASN A 634 36.48 -23.99 47.33
CA ASN A 634 36.81 -23.01 48.37
C ASN A 634 38.31 -22.68 48.40
N ARG A 635 39.19 -23.68 48.23
CA ARG A 635 40.63 -23.46 48.13
C ARG A 635 41.00 -22.56 46.95
N ILE A 636 40.39 -22.80 45.79
CA ILE A 636 40.54 -21.93 44.61
C ILE A 636 40.04 -20.52 44.91
N ALA A 637 38.87 -20.39 45.55
CA ALA A 637 38.32 -19.09 45.89
C ALA A 637 39.26 -18.27 46.79
N TRP A 638 39.79 -18.88 47.86
CA TRP A 638 40.76 -18.22 48.75
C TRP A 638 42.04 -17.82 48.06
N ARG A 639 42.56 -18.68 47.17
CA ARG A 639 43.75 -18.38 46.37
C ARG A 639 43.53 -17.17 45.46
N LEU A 640 42.37 -17.10 44.81
CA LEU A 640 41.97 -15.99 43.94
C LEU A 640 41.74 -14.69 44.72
N ILE A 641 41.06 -14.75 45.87
CA ILE A 641 40.86 -13.60 46.77
C ILE A 641 42.21 -13.02 47.21
N GLY A 642 43.16 -13.88 47.57
CA GLY A 642 44.52 -13.45 47.93
C GLY A 642 45.28 -12.75 46.80
N LEU A 643 44.87 -12.96 45.54
CA LEU A 643 45.39 -12.28 44.36
C LEU A 643 44.58 -11.02 43.99
N GLY A 644 43.54 -10.68 44.76
CA GLY A 644 42.69 -9.52 44.52
C GLY A 644 41.46 -9.79 43.65
N ALA A 645 41.20 -11.04 43.28
CA ALA A 645 39.98 -11.37 42.53
C ALA A 645 38.74 -11.25 43.43
N GLY A 646 37.67 -10.71 42.87
CA GLY A 646 36.36 -10.63 43.50
C GLY A 646 35.32 -9.95 42.62
N PRO A 647 34.25 -9.36 43.18
CA PRO A 647 33.22 -8.68 42.42
C PRO A 647 33.76 -7.70 41.37
N GLU A 648 33.14 -7.69 40.19
CA GLU A 648 33.51 -6.86 39.03
C GLU A 648 34.92 -7.12 38.45
N THR A 649 35.56 -8.25 38.81
CA THR A 649 36.82 -8.70 38.21
C THR A 649 36.62 -9.98 37.38
N VAL A 650 37.57 -10.26 36.49
CA VAL A 650 37.53 -11.43 35.59
C VAL A 650 38.65 -12.41 35.92
N VAL A 651 38.37 -13.70 35.87
CA VAL A 651 39.38 -14.77 35.92
C VAL A 651 39.21 -15.65 34.69
N ALA A 652 40.27 -15.83 33.91
CA ALA A 652 40.22 -16.67 32.73
C ALA A 652 40.39 -18.16 33.09
N LEU A 653 39.69 -19.03 32.38
CA LEU A 653 39.69 -20.48 32.56
C LEU A 653 40.08 -21.16 31.24
N ALA A 654 41.27 -21.75 31.20
CA ALA A 654 41.76 -22.48 30.04
C ALA A 654 41.88 -23.98 30.38
N PHE A 655 40.82 -24.74 30.08
CA PHE A 655 40.69 -26.15 30.44
C PHE A 655 40.05 -26.96 29.32
N ASP A 656 40.47 -28.22 29.18
CA ASP A 656 39.64 -29.26 28.59
C ASP A 656 38.50 -29.65 29.56
N ARG A 657 37.47 -30.34 29.04
CA ARG A 657 36.37 -30.85 29.87
C ARG A 657 36.90 -31.80 30.95
N SER A 658 36.83 -31.36 32.21
CA SER A 658 37.41 -32.08 33.35
C SER A 658 36.72 -31.73 34.67
N ILE A 659 37.03 -32.48 35.73
CA ILE A 659 36.60 -32.15 37.11
C ILE A 659 37.19 -30.80 37.54
N GLU A 660 38.43 -30.56 37.14
CA GLU A 660 39.20 -29.36 37.39
C GLU A 660 38.50 -28.12 36.82
N MET A 661 37.96 -28.19 35.59
CA MET A 661 37.20 -27.10 34.95
C MET A 661 36.00 -26.67 35.81
N VAL A 662 35.16 -27.62 36.24
CA VAL A 662 33.96 -27.31 37.03
C VAL A 662 34.34 -26.77 38.42
N THR A 663 35.40 -27.33 39.01
CA THR A 663 35.95 -26.87 40.29
C THR A 663 36.45 -25.43 40.19
N ALA A 664 37.15 -25.10 39.11
CA ALA A 664 37.63 -23.74 38.83
C ALA A 664 36.49 -22.75 38.60
N VAL A 665 35.44 -23.12 37.85
CA VAL A 665 34.23 -22.30 37.69
C VAL A 665 33.61 -21.97 39.05
N LEU A 666 33.39 -22.99 39.89
CA LEU A 666 32.83 -22.78 41.23
C LEU A 666 33.75 -21.91 42.11
N GLY A 667 35.06 -22.14 42.06
CA GLY A 667 36.05 -21.37 42.82
C GLY A 667 36.09 -19.89 42.43
N VAL A 668 36.04 -19.59 41.13
CA VAL A 668 35.96 -18.21 40.61
C VAL A 668 34.69 -17.51 41.08
N LEU A 669 33.54 -18.17 40.92
CA LEU A 669 32.25 -17.62 41.37
C LEU A 669 32.22 -17.42 42.89
N LYS A 670 32.84 -18.32 43.66
CA LYS A 670 32.98 -18.20 45.13
C LYS A 670 33.91 -17.07 45.55
N ALA A 671 34.96 -16.76 44.77
CA ALA A 671 35.74 -15.54 44.97
C ALA A 671 34.90 -14.28 44.71
N GLY A 672 33.87 -14.40 43.88
CA GLY A 672 32.97 -13.32 43.45
C GLY A 672 33.33 -12.74 42.08
N ALA A 673 34.33 -13.30 41.40
CA ALA A 673 34.75 -12.89 40.07
C ALA A 673 33.92 -13.57 38.98
N ALA A 674 33.92 -12.98 37.78
CA ALA A 674 33.35 -13.57 36.58
C ALA A 674 34.37 -14.48 35.90
N TYR A 675 33.96 -15.67 35.47
CA TYR A 675 34.87 -16.52 34.69
C TYR A 675 34.82 -16.21 33.19
N LEU A 676 35.98 -16.21 32.54
CA LEU A 676 36.14 -16.12 31.09
C LEU A 676 36.64 -17.47 30.56
N PRO A 677 35.81 -18.29 29.89
CA PRO A 677 36.31 -19.52 29.28
C PRO A 677 37.20 -19.20 28.09
N LEU A 678 38.38 -19.80 28.07
CA LEU A 678 39.32 -19.77 26.96
C LEU A 678 39.43 -21.18 26.39
N ASP A 679 39.18 -21.33 25.10
CA ASP A 679 39.43 -22.57 24.39
C ASP A 679 40.94 -22.65 24.07
N PRO A 680 41.69 -23.59 24.69
CA PRO A 680 43.14 -23.67 24.55
C PRO A 680 43.58 -24.07 23.13
N ASP A 681 42.68 -24.54 22.28
CA ASP A 681 42.98 -24.88 20.88
C ASP A 681 42.81 -23.68 19.92
N LEU A 682 42.37 -22.52 20.42
CA LEU A 682 42.34 -21.29 19.63
C LEU A 682 43.76 -20.83 19.24
N PRO A 683 43.92 -20.14 18.10
CA PRO A 683 45.20 -19.56 17.72
C PRO A 683 45.74 -18.61 18.79
N ALA A 684 47.07 -18.59 18.96
CA ALA A 684 47.78 -17.74 19.93
C ALA A 684 47.34 -16.26 19.88
N GLU A 685 47.25 -15.68 18.69
CA GLU A 685 46.82 -14.28 18.49
C GLU A 685 45.39 -14.03 19.02
N ARG A 686 44.51 -15.03 18.91
CA ARG A 686 43.14 -14.94 19.40
C ARG A 686 43.10 -14.99 20.93
N LEU A 687 43.89 -15.89 21.53
CA LEU A 687 44.00 -15.99 22.99
C LEU A 687 44.61 -14.71 23.58
N ASP A 688 45.67 -14.19 22.96
CA ASP A 688 46.32 -12.96 23.37
C ASP A 688 45.38 -11.74 23.30
N PHE A 689 44.58 -11.64 22.23
CA PHE A 689 43.52 -10.63 22.13
C PHE A 689 42.52 -10.73 23.30
N LEU A 690 41.97 -11.93 23.55
CA LEU A 690 40.95 -12.13 24.59
C LEU A 690 41.50 -11.78 25.98
N LEU A 691 42.74 -12.17 26.26
CA LEU A 691 43.42 -11.86 27.51
C LEU A 691 43.73 -10.36 27.65
N SER A 692 44.17 -9.72 26.58
CA SER A 692 44.50 -8.28 26.56
C SER A 692 43.27 -7.40 26.73
N ASP A 693 42.14 -7.80 26.15
CA ASP A 693 40.88 -7.07 26.24
C ASP A 693 40.20 -7.29 27.60
N ALA A 694 40.09 -8.54 28.07
CA ALA A 694 39.43 -8.87 29.33
C ALA A 694 40.27 -8.54 30.58
N ARG A 695 41.61 -8.47 30.45
CA ARG A 695 42.58 -8.21 31.53
C ARG A 695 42.27 -9.00 32.82
N PRO A 696 42.23 -10.35 32.74
CA PRO A 696 41.86 -11.15 33.88
C PRO A 696 42.90 -11.05 35.01
N GLN A 697 42.44 -11.12 36.26
CA GLN A 697 43.31 -11.13 37.46
C GLN A 697 44.23 -12.36 37.47
N ALA A 698 43.72 -13.48 36.98
CA ALA A 698 44.42 -14.75 36.90
C ALA A 698 43.92 -15.58 35.71
N VAL A 699 44.75 -16.52 35.27
CA VAL A 699 44.39 -17.56 34.29
C VAL A 699 44.51 -18.91 35.01
N LEU A 700 43.40 -19.60 35.20
CA LEU A 700 43.38 -20.95 35.76
C LEU A 700 43.48 -21.98 34.64
N THR A 701 44.29 -23.01 34.84
CA THR A 701 44.50 -24.09 33.88
C THR A 701 44.97 -25.38 34.60
N THR A 702 45.36 -26.40 33.85
CA THR A 702 46.08 -27.59 34.37
C THR A 702 47.55 -27.53 33.99
N ARG A 703 48.40 -28.30 34.68
CA ARG A 703 49.85 -28.33 34.42
C ARG A 703 50.18 -28.72 32.99
N VAL A 704 49.38 -29.62 32.41
CA VAL A 704 49.51 -30.12 31.03
C VAL A 704 49.27 -29.01 30.01
N LEU A 705 48.32 -28.11 30.27
CA LEU A 705 47.97 -27.00 29.37
C LEU A 705 48.77 -25.72 29.66
N ALA A 706 49.32 -25.56 30.87
CA ALA A 706 50.08 -24.37 31.28
C ALA A 706 51.24 -24.03 30.33
N ASP A 707 51.94 -25.04 29.80
CA ASP A 707 53.06 -24.83 28.88
C ASP A 707 52.61 -24.16 27.56
N ARG A 708 51.38 -24.42 27.10
CA ARG A 708 50.81 -23.81 25.87
C ARG A 708 50.39 -22.35 26.07
N LEU A 709 50.09 -21.98 27.31
CA LEU A 709 49.67 -20.64 27.69
C LEU A 709 50.86 -19.76 28.11
N THR A 710 52.03 -20.37 28.29
CA THR A 710 53.26 -19.67 28.68
C THR A 710 53.71 -18.76 27.55
N GLY A 711 53.70 -17.45 27.79
CA GLY A 711 54.06 -16.43 26.80
C GLY A 711 52.88 -15.81 26.04
N LEU A 712 51.64 -16.26 26.28
CA LEU A 712 50.39 -15.67 25.72
C LEU A 712 49.82 -14.54 26.61
N ALA A 713 50.67 -13.93 27.43
CA ALA A 713 50.28 -12.83 28.31
C ALA A 713 51.47 -11.88 28.45
N GLU A 714 51.52 -10.82 27.63
CA GLU A 714 52.35 -9.65 27.92
C GLU A 714 51.76 -8.79 29.07
N ALA A 715 50.65 -9.22 29.69
CA ALA A 715 49.94 -8.50 30.75
C ALA A 715 49.85 -9.30 32.06
N ASP A 716 50.06 -8.60 33.17
CA ASP A 716 50.00 -8.85 34.63
C ASP A 716 49.14 -10.00 35.26
N ALA A 717 48.50 -10.89 34.48
CA ALA A 717 47.68 -11.99 34.99
C ALA A 717 48.52 -13.15 35.55
N THR A 718 48.17 -13.65 36.73
CA THR A 718 48.86 -14.82 37.32
C THR A 718 48.34 -16.12 36.71
N LEU A 719 49.19 -16.89 36.02
CA LEU A 719 48.88 -18.23 35.52
C LEU A 719 48.95 -19.26 36.67
N ILE A 720 47.89 -20.03 36.88
CA ILE A 720 47.77 -21.01 37.97
C ILE A 720 47.36 -22.37 37.39
N ALA A 721 48.24 -23.36 37.52
CA ALA A 721 47.92 -24.76 37.27
C ALA A 721 47.29 -25.37 38.52
N ILE A 722 45.98 -25.63 38.52
CA ILE A 722 45.25 -25.96 39.75
C ILE A 722 45.52 -27.38 40.30
N ASP A 723 46.15 -28.23 39.50
CA ASP A 723 46.62 -29.57 39.83
C ASP A 723 48.07 -29.61 40.34
N ASP A 724 48.77 -28.47 40.36
CA ASP A 724 50.18 -28.34 40.75
C ASP A 724 50.50 -26.95 41.35
N ASP A 725 49.63 -26.40 42.21
CA ASP A 725 49.85 -25.13 42.94
C ASP A 725 49.89 -25.34 44.46
N ALA A 726 51.07 -25.16 45.05
CA ALA A 726 51.28 -25.29 46.50
C ALA A 726 50.47 -24.26 47.33
N GLY A 727 50.01 -23.16 46.71
CA GLY A 727 49.16 -22.17 47.35
C GLY A 727 47.73 -22.67 47.57
N LEU A 728 47.20 -23.51 46.68
CA LEU A 728 45.90 -24.17 46.83
C LEU A 728 45.91 -25.24 47.93
N ASP A 729 47.01 -25.98 48.06
CA ASP A 729 47.16 -26.98 49.13
C ASP A 729 47.17 -26.35 50.52
N ALA A 730 47.73 -25.14 50.62
CA ALA A 730 47.78 -24.36 51.86
C ALA A 730 46.52 -23.50 52.11
N ALA A 731 45.65 -23.33 51.11
CA ALA A 731 44.45 -22.50 51.23
C ALA A 731 43.38 -23.16 52.14
N PRO A 732 42.55 -22.36 52.84
CA PRO A 732 41.43 -22.89 53.60
C PRO A 732 40.41 -23.60 52.70
N ASP A 733 39.72 -24.59 53.27
CA ASP A 733 38.69 -25.40 52.58
C ASP A 733 37.25 -25.01 52.95
N HIS A 734 37.06 -24.05 53.86
CA HIS A 734 35.76 -23.48 54.19
C HIS A 734 35.40 -22.32 53.25
N ALA A 735 34.09 -22.09 53.05
CA ALA A 735 33.61 -21.04 52.16
C ALA A 735 34.02 -19.64 52.65
N PRO A 736 34.51 -18.74 51.76
CA PRO A 736 34.79 -17.36 52.13
C PRO A 736 33.51 -16.60 52.52
N MET A 737 33.58 -15.76 53.55
CA MET A 737 32.51 -14.85 53.94
C MET A 737 32.65 -13.51 53.21
N ASP A 738 31.62 -12.67 53.25
CA ASP A 738 31.66 -11.34 52.61
C ASP A 738 32.80 -10.44 53.13
N ALA A 739 33.18 -10.60 54.40
CA ALA A 739 34.29 -9.87 55.00
C ALA A 739 35.67 -10.29 54.46
N ASP A 740 35.76 -11.47 53.85
CA ASP A 740 36.99 -12.01 53.30
C ASP A 740 37.22 -11.56 51.85
N ARG A 741 36.16 -11.11 51.17
CA ARG A 741 36.21 -10.64 49.78
C ARG A 741 36.50 -9.15 49.71
N VAL A 742 36.95 -8.69 48.53
CA VAL A 742 37.13 -7.25 48.25
C VAL A 742 35.81 -6.47 48.32
N ALA A 743 34.67 -7.14 48.12
CA ALA A 743 33.32 -6.63 48.35
C ALA A 743 32.34 -7.80 48.62
N PRO A 744 31.21 -7.56 49.33
CA PRO A 744 30.16 -8.57 49.53
C PRO A 744 29.59 -9.11 48.21
N LEU A 745 29.16 -10.37 48.17
CA LEU A 745 28.60 -10.95 46.94
C LEU A 745 27.15 -10.48 46.69
N ASP A 746 26.83 -10.05 45.47
CA ASP A 746 25.49 -9.60 45.05
C ASP A 746 25.06 -10.36 43.76
N PRO A 747 23.79 -10.78 43.62
CA PRO A 747 23.28 -11.42 42.40
C PRO A 747 23.43 -10.61 41.11
N ARG A 748 23.67 -9.28 41.20
CA ARG A 748 23.90 -8.40 40.05
C ARG A 748 25.34 -8.45 39.54
N HIS A 749 26.27 -9.03 40.29
CA HIS A 749 27.65 -9.17 39.84
C HIS A 749 27.74 -10.13 38.65
N PRO A 750 28.68 -9.90 37.72
CA PRO A 750 28.86 -10.77 36.57
C PRO A 750 29.29 -12.17 37.02
N ALA A 751 28.60 -13.20 36.52
CA ALA A 751 28.98 -14.60 36.74
C ALA A 751 30.03 -15.08 35.71
N TYR A 752 29.93 -14.58 34.48
CA TYR A 752 30.83 -14.94 33.38
C TYR A 752 30.97 -13.81 32.37
N LEU A 753 32.04 -13.89 31.58
CA LEU A 753 32.26 -13.08 30.38
C LEU A 753 32.42 -14.04 29.18
N ILE A 754 31.55 -13.93 28.18
CA ILE A 754 31.56 -14.80 26.99
C ILE A 754 31.71 -13.91 25.75
N TYR A 755 32.83 -14.08 25.04
CA TYR A 755 33.03 -13.42 23.75
C TYR A 755 32.15 -14.04 22.67
N THR A 756 31.72 -13.21 21.72
CA THR A 756 30.87 -13.64 20.61
C THR A 756 31.72 -13.88 19.35
N SER A 757 31.09 -14.33 18.26
CA SER A 757 31.81 -14.63 17.02
C SER A 757 32.43 -13.40 16.34
N GLY A 758 32.12 -12.17 16.77
CA GLY A 758 32.75 -10.96 16.26
C GLY A 758 32.59 -10.78 14.76
N SER A 759 31.36 -10.71 14.25
CA SER A 759 31.07 -10.54 12.82
C SER A 759 31.66 -9.26 12.21
N THR A 760 32.09 -8.32 13.05
CA THR A 760 32.79 -7.06 12.69
C THR A 760 34.32 -7.20 12.64
N GLY A 761 34.87 -8.39 12.94
CA GLY A 761 36.30 -8.68 12.97
C GLY A 761 36.96 -8.54 14.35
N GLN A 762 36.26 -7.94 15.33
CA GLN A 762 36.67 -7.88 16.74
C GLN A 762 35.51 -8.39 17.61
N PRO A 763 35.70 -9.50 18.36
CA PRO A 763 34.66 -10.23 19.06
C PRO A 763 34.20 -9.66 20.40
#